data_AF-A0AAF0DPW9-F1
#
_entry.id   AF-A0AAF0DPW9-F1
#
_cell.length_a   1.000
_cell.length_b   1.000
_cell.length_c   1.000
_cell.angle_alpha   90.00
_cell.angle_beta   90.00
_cell.angle_gamma   90.00
#
_symmetry.space_group_name_H-M   'P 1'
#
loop_
_entity.id
_entity.type
_entity.pdbx_description
1 polymer ?
#
loop_
_entity_poly.entity_id
_entity_poly.type
_entity_poly.pdbx_seq_one_letter_code
_entity_poly.pdbx_strand_id
1 'polypeptide(L)'
;MGPSQDTLLRSADMSLTQLYIANEIGREVVSALGELGLVQFRDLNADTTAFQRTFTKEIRRLDNVERQLRYFRSQVEKEGIEMRPSSEFANILAAPMASEIDELAQRSESLEQRIHSLNESYEVLKKREVELIEWRWVLREAGGFFDRAHGHTDEIRQSLDNDEAPLLRDVEHQHPPRRQTDDVQQQPSFSVMDIGFVSGVIPRDRIGAFERILWRTLRGNLYMNQSEIPQPIMDPTGNEEIQKNVFVIFAHGKEIIAKIRKIAESLGANLYSVDENSELRRDQIHEVNTRLGDVESVLRNTKVTLDAELSQIARSLTAWMIIIKKEKAVYHTLNKFSYDQARKTLIAEAWCPTNSLALIKATLQDVNDRAGLSVPTIVNQIRTNKTPPTYIKTNKFTEGFQTIIDAYGTSKYRELNPGLPTIITFPFLFAVMFGDCGHGLIMAMAAVSMIVFERRLAKTKLDEISSMAYYGRYIMLMMGIFSIYTGLIYNDMFSRSLDIFPSAWKWPENIPKGETVTATLKGNYRYPFGLDWGWHSAENNLLFTNSFKMKLAILLGWTHMTYSLSLSFINARHFKKPIEIWGNFVPGMIFFQSIFGYLSFTIILKWAINWQSRGEQPPSLLNMLIFMFLRPGSVQEPLYKGQAAVQVILLLLAVIQVPILLFLKPFYLRWEHNRARALGYRGLGEISRVSALDEDGEQDAQAPARDSMASDADGIGMISQDMGEEEHEEFDFGDEMIHQIIHTIGGTRGIGQAIAIALAEARADIVIVKGFSSDLPTIEAVEKLGRKCASYQCNLADKTAVAQLIGSVTADHRIDILVNAAGISRRHVAATFPQELFDEVIQVNLGSMFTLCRDMGKYWLENGMTGKIINLASVMTFFGGVQIPAYAASKGGVGQLTKALSNEWAGRGICVNAIAPGYIATDMNKGIHTDKDSLLYKHIISRIPAGRWGTPEDMKGPAVFLASKASDYVTGEILVVWPNTLCPVSISYFDCTSG
;
A
#
# COMPACT_ATOMS: atom_id res chain seq x y z
N MET A 1 6.22 35.40 30.93
CA MET A 1 6.94 34.89 29.76
C MET A 1 6.12 35.29 28.55
N GLY A 2 6.69 36.08 27.62
CA GLY A 2 5.95 36.48 26.42
C GLY A 2 5.58 35.26 25.55
N PRO A 3 4.61 35.37 24.63
CA PRO A 3 4.26 34.28 23.74
C PRO A 3 5.51 33.90 22.93
N SER A 4 5.95 32.64 23.06
CA SER A 4 7.05 32.11 22.27
C SER A 4 6.66 32.17 20.80
N GLN A 5 7.42 32.90 19.98
CA GLN A 5 7.21 32.96 18.54
C GLN A 5 7.23 31.54 17.95
N ASP A 6 6.26 31.21 17.10
CA ASP A 6 6.23 29.94 16.38
C ASP A 6 7.49 29.83 15.52
N THR A 7 8.37 28.88 15.82
CA THR A 7 9.59 28.61 15.04
C THR A 7 9.53 27.22 14.42
N LEU A 8 10.08 27.04 13.21
CA LEU A 8 10.14 25.74 12.52
C LEU A 8 11.00 24.69 13.25
N LEU A 9 11.79 25.12 14.23
CA LEU A 9 12.80 24.31 14.92
C LEU A 9 12.18 23.15 15.73
N ARG A 10 11.02 23.38 16.33
CA ARG A 10 10.28 22.40 17.15
C ARG A 10 8.79 22.56 16.92
N SER A 11 7.99 21.61 17.39
CA SER A 11 6.54 21.75 17.37
C SER A 11 6.06 22.92 18.24
N ALA A 12 4.91 23.48 17.88
CA ALA A 12 4.24 24.51 18.67
C ALA A 12 3.77 24.00 20.04
N ASP A 13 3.62 24.92 21.00
CA ASP A 13 3.11 24.59 22.33
C ASP A 13 1.60 24.37 22.29
N MET A 14 1.16 23.19 22.73
CA MET A 14 -0.23 22.76 22.67
C MET A 14 -0.87 22.83 24.04
N SER A 15 -2.11 23.31 24.06
CA SER A 15 -2.96 23.30 25.24
C SER A 15 -4.17 22.41 25.01
N LEU A 16 -4.47 21.52 25.95
CA LEU A 16 -5.75 20.83 25.98
C LEU A 16 -6.80 21.80 26.51
N THR A 17 -7.82 22.07 25.70
CA THR A 17 -8.93 22.95 26.04
C THR A 17 -10.23 22.17 26.09
N GLN A 18 -11.03 22.44 27.10
CA GLN A 18 -12.39 21.93 27.24
C GLN A 18 -13.36 23.06 26.93
N LEU A 19 -14.31 22.76 26.05
CA LEU A 19 -15.33 23.68 25.59
C LEU A 19 -16.67 23.22 26.15
N TYR A 20 -17.36 24.13 26.83
CA TYR A 20 -18.77 23.96 27.19
C TYR A 20 -19.62 24.77 26.22
N ILE A 21 -20.39 24.07 25.40
CA ILE A 21 -21.16 24.64 24.30
C ILE A 21 -22.64 24.37 24.55
N ALA A 22 -23.49 25.39 24.43
CA ALA A 22 -24.93 25.17 24.47
C ALA A 22 -25.40 24.38 23.23
N ASN A 23 -26.33 23.44 23.41
CA ASN A 23 -26.74 22.54 22.33
C ASN A 23 -27.28 23.30 21.08
N GLU A 24 -27.93 24.45 21.28
CA GLU A 24 -28.54 25.25 20.21
C GLU A 24 -27.51 25.85 19.24
N ILE A 25 -26.34 26.26 19.75
CA ILE A 25 -25.25 26.85 18.95
C ILE A 25 -24.15 25.85 18.58
N GLY A 26 -24.30 24.57 18.95
CA GLY A 26 -23.27 23.55 18.70
C GLY A 26 -22.81 23.51 17.24
N ARG A 27 -23.76 23.56 16.31
CA ARG A 27 -23.52 23.58 14.85
C ARG A 27 -22.73 24.81 14.41
N GLU A 28 -23.14 26.00 14.83
CA GLU A 28 -22.51 27.27 14.45
C GLU A 28 -21.09 27.39 15.01
N VAL A 29 -20.90 26.97 16.26
CA VAL A 29 -19.59 26.94 16.92
C VAL A 29 -18.62 26.03 16.16
N VAL A 30 -19.03 24.80 15.83
CA VAL A 30 -18.17 23.86 15.10
C VAL A 30 -17.89 24.37 13.68
N SER A 31 -18.85 25.00 13.02
CA SER A 31 -18.64 25.61 11.70
C SER A 31 -17.61 26.74 11.76
N ALA A 32 -17.73 27.67 12.72
CA ALA A 32 -16.79 28.77 12.90
C ALA A 32 -15.37 28.30 13.27
N LEU A 33 -15.27 27.30 14.16
CA LEU A 33 -13.99 26.68 14.51
C LEU A 33 -13.38 25.90 13.32
N GLY A 34 -14.23 25.31 12.47
CA GLY A 34 -13.83 24.65 11.24
C GLY A 34 -13.22 25.60 10.21
N GLU A 35 -13.78 26.80 10.05
CA GLU A 35 -13.23 27.85 9.17
C GLU A 35 -11.89 28.40 9.68
N LEU A 36 -11.65 28.37 10.99
CA LEU A 36 -10.32 28.69 11.55
C LEU A 36 -9.30 27.58 11.28
N GLY A 37 -9.69 26.31 11.39
CA GLY A 37 -8.82 25.16 11.13
C GLY A 37 -7.66 24.97 12.12
N LEU A 38 -7.78 25.48 13.36
CA LEU A 38 -6.71 25.47 14.38
C LEU A 38 -6.96 24.50 15.55
N VAL A 39 -8.09 23.81 15.55
CA VAL A 39 -8.58 23.02 16.69
C VAL A 39 -8.74 21.56 16.28
N GLN A 40 -8.09 20.65 17.01
CA GLN A 40 -8.23 19.20 16.81
C GLN A 40 -9.06 18.59 17.94
N PHE A 41 -10.29 18.19 17.61
CA PHE A 41 -11.20 17.56 18.56
C PHE A 41 -10.83 16.11 18.85
N ARG A 42 -10.88 15.77 20.14
CA ARG A 42 -10.75 14.40 20.63
C ARG A 42 -12.11 13.72 20.63
N ASP A 43 -12.11 12.40 20.45
CA ASP A 43 -13.33 11.61 20.57
C ASP A 43 -13.56 11.28 22.04
N LEU A 44 -14.57 11.92 22.65
CA LEU A 44 -15.00 11.64 24.02
C LEU A 44 -15.94 10.44 24.10
N ASN A 45 -16.43 9.94 22.97
CA ASN A 45 -17.42 8.87 22.89
C ASN A 45 -16.82 7.61 22.25
N ALA A 46 -15.53 7.33 22.47
CA ALA A 46 -14.81 6.22 21.86
C ALA A 46 -15.45 4.85 22.17
N ASP A 47 -15.94 4.66 23.40
CA ASP A 47 -16.59 3.42 23.85
C ASP A 47 -17.98 3.22 23.25
N THR A 48 -18.58 4.27 22.69
CA THR A 48 -19.92 4.18 22.09
C THR A 48 -19.84 3.74 20.65
N THR A 49 -20.68 2.78 20.28
CA THR A 49 -20.79 2.34 18.89
C THR A 49 -21.24 3.49 17.98
N ALA A 50 -20.78 3.50 16.73
CA ALA A 50 -21.04 4.58 15.79
C ALA A 50 -22.55 4.86 15.59
N PHE A 51 -23.42 3.86 15.76
CA PHE A 51 -24.87 3.99 15.61
C PHE A 51 -25.59 4.57 16.83
N GLN A 52 -24.98 4.47 18.02
CA GLN A 52 -25.57 4.97 19.27
C GLN A 52 -25.24 6.45 19.53
N ARG A 53 -24.37 7.05 18.72
CA ARG A 53 -24.03 8.46 18.82
C ARG A 53 -25.21 9.37 18.49
N THR A 54 -25.25 10.53 19.14
CA THR A 54 -26.39 11.45 19.18
C THR A 54 -26.83 11.95 17.80
N PHE A 55 -25.90 12.38 16.92
CA PHE A 55 -26.19 13.03 15.64
C PHE A 55 -26.14 12.09 14.44
N THR A 56 -26.42 10.80 14.64
CA THR A 56 -26.36 9.79 13.57
C THR A 56 -27.47 9.91 12.55
N LYS A 57 -28.66 10.40 12.95
CA LYS A 57 -29.80 10.59 12.05
C LYS A 57 -29.53 11.69 11.03
N GLU A 58 -28.93 12.79 11.48
CA GLU A 58 -28.53 13.94 10.69
C GLU A 58 -27.47 13.54 9.67
N ILE A 59 -26.46 12.76 10.07
CA ILE A 59 -25.45 12.25 9.15
C ILE A 59 -26.07 11.35 8.09
N ARG A 60 -26.97 10.42 8.45
CA ARG A 60 -27.65 9.56 7.47
C ARG A 60 -28.48 10.36 6.48
N ARG A 61 -29.14 11.42 6.94
CA ARG A 61 -29.90 12.33 6.07
C ARG A 61 -28.97 13.01 5.05
N LEU A 62 -27.84 13.54 5.50
CA LEU A 62 -26.84 14.18 4.64
C LEU A 62 -26.15 13.18 3.71
N ASP A 63 -25.92 11.94 4.15
CA ASP A 63 -25.39 10.85 3.32
C ASP A 63 -26.34 10.52 2.17
N ASN A 64 -27.65 10.52 2.42
CA ASN A 64 -28.64 10.30 1.37
C ASN A 64 -28.61 11.43 0.33
N VAL A 65 -28.52 12.69 0.79
CA VAL A 65 -28.37 13.83 -0.14
C VAL A 65 -27.05 13.74 -0.90
N GLU A 66 -25.95 13.36 -0.24
CA GLU A 66 -24.67 13.17 -0.92
C GLU A 66 -24.75 12.06 -1.99
N ARG A 67 -25.45 10.95 -1.71
CA ARG A 67 -25.75 9.89 -2.69
C ARG A 67 -26.51 10.44 -3.90
N GLN A 68 -27.54 11.25 -3.67
CA GLN A 68 -28.32 11.90 -4.73
C GLN A 68 -27.45 12.82 -5.60
N LEU A 69 -26.62 13.65 -4.99
CA LEU A 69 -25.72 14.54 -5.72
C LEU A 69 -24.67 13.76 -6.53
N ARG A 70 -24.15 12.63 -6.01
CA ARG A 70 -23.28 11.73 -6.78
C ARG A 70 -24.01 11.09 -7.95
N TYR A 71 -25.28 10.72 -7.78
CA TYR A 71 -26.12 10.23 -8.87
C TYR A 71 -26.26 11.30 -9.96
N PHE A 72 -26.60 12.54 -9.63
CA PHE A 72 -26.66 13.62 -10.62
C PHE A 72 -25.33 13.83 -11.33
N ARG A 73 -24.22 13.77 -10.62
CA ARG A 73 -22.89 13.88 -11.23
C ARG A 73 -22.66 12.76 -12.25
N SER A 74 -23.01 11.52 -11.93
CA SER A 74 -22.88 10.40 -12.88
C SER A 74 -23.74 10.58 -14.14
N GLN A 75 -24.94 11.16 -14.01
CA GLN A 75 -25.82 11.45 -15.14
C GLN A 75 -25.29 12.59 -16.01
N VAL A 76 -24.79 13.66 -15.39
CA VAL A 76 -24.17 14.79 -16.09
C VAL A 76 -22.91 14.35 -16.84
N GLU A 77 -22.08 13.48 -16.23
CA GLU A 77 -20.89 12.91 -16.87
C GLU A 77 -21.27 11.95 -18.02
N LYS A 78 -22.35 11.17 -17.89
CA LYS A 78 -22.86 10.27 -18.95
C LYS A 78 -23.29 11.03 -20.22
N GLU A 79 -23.93 12.19 -20.07
CA GLU A 79 -24.35 13.04 -21.20
C GLU A 79 -23.26 14.02 -21.67
N GLY A 80 -22.08 14.05 -21.02
CA GLY A 80 -20.95 14.87 -21.44
C GLY A 80 -21.12 16.39 -21.21
N ILE A 81 -21.94 16.80 -20.24
CA ILE A 81 -22.19 18.21 -19.94
C ILE A 81 -21.06 18.78 -19.06
N GLU A 82 -20.46 19.90 -19.46
CA GLU A 82 -19.39 20.56 -18.69
C GLU A 82 -19.90 21.16 -17.38
N MET A 83 -19.25 20.80 -16.27
CA MET A 83 -19.52 21.34 -14.94
C MET A 83 -18.58 22.52 -14.61
N ARG A 84 -19.06 23.45 -13.78
CA ARG A 84 -18.20 24.53 -13.27
C ARG A 84 -17.13 23.99 -12.30
N PRO A 85 -15.87 24.47 -12.41
CA PRO A 85 -14.78 24.01 -11.55
C PRO A 85 -14.98 24.42 -10.09
N SER A 86 -14.54 23.57 -9.16
CA SER A 86 -14.68 23.78 -7.71
C SER A 86 -13.91 25.00 -7.18
N SER A 87 -12.88 25.46 -7.89
CA SER A 87 -12.01 26.58 -7.49
C SER A 87 -12.74 27.93 -7.50
N GLU A 88 -13.82 28.08 -8.26
CA GLU A 88 -14.63 29.31 -8.25
C GLU A 88 -15.43 29.49 -6.96
N PHE A 89 -15.74 28.40 -6.25
CA PHE A 89 -16.60 28.40 -5.06
C PHE A 89 -15.82 28.35 -3.73
N ALA A 90 -14.51 28.12 -3.77
CA ALA A 90 -13.68 27.91 -2.58
C ALA A 90 -13.59 29.13 -1.64
N ASN A 91 -13.73 30.35 -2.17
CA ASN A 91 -13.62 31.60 -1.39
C ASN A 91 -14.97 32.30 -1.11
N ILE A 92 -16.09 31.75 -1.59
CA ILE A 92 -17.38 32.47 -1.65
C ILE A 92 -18.44 31.84 -0.73
N LEU A 93 -18.34 30.55 -0.39
CA LEU A 93 -19.35 29.90 0.43
C LEU A 93 -19.08 30.09 1.92
N ALA A 94 -19.79 31.08 2.49
CA ALA A 94 -20.04 31.18 3.92
C ALA A 94 -20.69 29.91 4.48
N ALA A 95 -20.72 29.77 5.81
CA ALA A 95 -21.41 28.68 6.47
C ALA A 95 -22.90 28.67 6.06
N PRO A 96 -23.42 27.55 5.52
CA PRO A 96 -24.81 27.46 5.06
C PRO A 96 -25.78 27.55 6.23
N MET A 97 -26.93 28.20 6.02
CA MET A 97 -28.01 28.22 7.02
C MET A 97 -28.70 26.85 7.07
N ALA A 98 -29.26 26.46 8.22
CA ALA A 98 -29.91 25.16 8.36
C ALA A 98 -31.08 25.00 7.37
N SER A 99 -31.83 26.09 7.15
CA SER A 99 -32.94 26.15 6.20
C SER A 99 -32.51 25.87 4.76
N GLU A 100 -31.34 26.38 4.33
CA GLU A 100 -30.82 26.17 2.98
C GLU A 100 -30.51 24.69 2.72
N ILE A 101 -30.10 23.97 3.76
CA ILE A 101 -29.80 22.54 3.68
C ILE A 101 -31.08 21.72 3.63
N ASP A 102 -32.10 22.13 4.39
CA ASP A 102 -33.42 21.51 4.34
C ASP A 102 -34.06 21.67 2.96
N GLU A 103 -34.02 22.89 2.40
CA GLU A 103 -34.46 23.17 1.04
C GLU A 103 -33.68 22.37 0.00
N LEU A 104 -32.35 22.28 0.14
CA LEU A 104 -31.51 21.51 -0.76
C LEU A 104 -31.81 20.01 -0.71
N ALA A 105 -32.07 19.46 0.48
CA ALA A 105 -32.44 18.06 0.65
C ALA A 105 -33.77 17.74 -0.04
N GLN A 106 -34.81 18.55 0.20
CA GLN A 106 -36.12 18.36 -0.43
C GLN A 106 -36.05 18.54 -1.94
N ARG A 107 -35.29 19.55 -2.41
CA ARG A 107 -35.09 19.79 -3.83
C ARG A 107 -34.36 18.61 -4.49
N SER A 108 -33.30 18.09 -3.86
CA SER A 108 -32.54 16.95 -4.38
C SER A 108 -33.39 15.69 -4.52
N GLU A 109 -34.28 15.43 -3.57
CA GLU A 109 -35.21 14.30 -3.65
C GLU A 109 -36.21 14.45 -4.81
N SER A 110 -36.80 15.63 -4.97
CA SER A 110 -37.72 15.90 -6.09
C SER A 110 -37.05 15.77 -7.46
N LEU A 111 -35.80 16.22 -7.58
CA LEU A 111 -35.01 16.12 -8.81
C LEU A 111 -34.58 14.66 -9.10
N GLU A 112 -34.25 13.87 -8.07
CA GLU A 112 -33.92 12.45 -8.23
C GLU A 112 -35.11 11.69 -8.82
N GLN A 113 -36.29 11.83 -8.24
CA GLN A 113 -37.50 11.17 -8.73
C GLN A 113 -37.81 11.59 -10.18
N ARG A 114 -37.67 12.89 -10.48
CA ARG A 114 -37.89 13.42 -11.83
C ARG A 114 -36.91 12.84 -12.85
N ILE A 115 -35.61 12.90 -12.58
CA ILE A 115 -34.58 12.38 -13.49
C ILE A 115 -34.71 10.87 -13.65
N HIS A 116 -34.99 10.15 -12.56
CA HIS A 116 -35.20 8.71 -12.62
C HIS A 116 -36.37 8.35 -13.55
N SER A 117 -37.51 9.03 -13.42
CA SER A 117 -38.68 8.79 -14.29
C SER A 117 -38.41 9.11 -15.77
N LEU A 118 -37.63 10.15 -16.05
CA LEU A 118 -37.24 10.53 -17.41
C LEU A 118 -36.27 9.51 -18.02
N ASN A 119 -35.29 9.05 -17.23
CA ASN A 119 -34.34 8.02 -17.65
C ASN A 119 -35.02 6.68 -17.92
N GLU A 120 -35.92 6.24 -17.03
CA GLU A 120 -36.70 5.01 -17.22
C GLU A 120 -37.54 5.11 -18.50
N SER A 121 -38.23 6.24 -18.71
CA SER A 121 -39.00 6.49 -19.93
C SER A 121 -38.12 6.48 -21.18
N TYR A 122 -36.93 7.08 -21.10
CA TYR A 122 -35.96 7.11 -22.18
C TYR A 122 -35.44 5.71 -22.52
N GLU A 123 -35.07 4.91 -21.53
CA GLU A 123 -34.59 3.53 -21.71
C GLU A 123 -35.66 2.62 -22.33
N VAL A 124 -36.92 2.73 -21.87
CA VAL A 124 -38.05 1.99 -22.44
C VAL A 124 -38.29 2.37 -23.90
N LEU A 125 -38.25 3.67 -24.23
CA LEU A 125 -38.39 4.14 -25.61
C LEU A 125 -37.21 3.70 -26.49
N LYS A 126 -35.98 3.75 -25.96
CA LYS A 126 -34.77 3.32 -26.68
C LYS A 126 -34.81 1.83 -26.99
N LYS A 127 -35.27 1.00 -26.05
CA LYS A 127 -35.47 -0.44 -26.28
C LYS A 127 -36.48 -0.69 -27.41
N ARG A 128 -37.59 0.03 -27.43
CA ARG A 128 -38.60 -0.06 -28.51
C ARG A 128 -38.06 0.40 -29.86
N GLU A 129 -37.27 1.47 -29.89
CA GLU A 129 -36.59 1.94 -31.11
C GLU A 129 -35.68 0.85 -31.67
N VAL A 130 -34.87 0.21 -30.82
CA VAL A 130 -33.98 -0.89 -31.20
C VAL A 130 -34.77 -2.09 -31.75
N GLU A 131 -35.86 -2.51 -31.09
CA GLU A 131 -36.73 -3.59 -31.57
C GLU A 131 -37.33 -3.28 -32.95
N LEU A 132 -37.78 -2.04 -33.18
CA LEU A 132 -38.33 -1.61 -34.48
C LEU A 132 -37.25 -1.52 -35.58
N ILE A 133 -36.04 -1.08 -35.25
CA ILE A 133 -34.90 -1.04 -36.18
C ILE A 133 -34.53 -2.47 -36.60
N GLU A 134 -34.41 -3.38 -35.64
CA GLU A 134 -34.15 -4.80 -35.90
C GLU A 134 -35.23 -5.41 -36.80
N TRP A 135 -36.51 -5.18 -36.47
CA TRP A 135 -37.63 -5.69 -37.27
C TRP A 135 -37.61 -5.15 -38.70
N ARG A 136 -37.31 -3.85 -38.88
CA ARG A 136 -37.16 -3.23 -40.19
C ARG A 136 -36.09 -3.91 -41.04
N TRP A 137 -34.93 -4.22 -40.45
CA TRP A 137 -33.84 -4.91 -41.14
C TRP A 137 -34.22 -6.34 -41.51
N VAL A 138 -34.89 -7.08 -40.61
CA VAL A 138 -35.37 -8.42 -40.90
C VAL A 138 -36.35 -8.42 -42.08
N LEU A 139 -37.31 -7.49 -42.11
CA LEU A 139 -38.28 -7.39 -43.21
C LEU A 139 -37.63 -7.05 -44.56
N ARG A 140 -36.60 -6.18 -44.54
CA ARG A 140 -35.86 -5.77 -45.74
C ARG A 140 -35.07 -6.93 -46.35
N GLU A 141 -34.36 -7.68 -45.51
CA GLU A 141 -33.47 -8.76 -45.94
C GLU A 141 -34.22 -10.06 -46.24
N ALA A 142 -35.35 -10.30 -45.56
CA ALA A 142 -36.20 -11.49 -45.77
C ALA A 142 -36.64 -11.68 -47.23
N GLY A 143 -36.92 -10.60 -47.98
CA GLY A 143 -37.30 -10.70 -49.39
C GLY A 143 -36.26 -11.43 -50.24
N GLY A 144 -34.98 -11.03 -50.11
CA GLY A 144 -33.89 -11.68 -50.84
C GLY A 144 -33.56 -13.10 -50.35
N PHE A 145 -34.03 -13.49 -49.17
CA PHE A 145 -33.90 -14.85 -48.65
C PHE A 145 -35.00 -15.78 -49.17
N PHE A 146 -36.25 -15.31 -49.24
CA PHE A 146 -37.34 -16.08 -49.84
C PHE A 146 -37.10 -16.33 -51.33
N ASP A 147 -36.66 -15.33 -52.09
CA ASP A 147 -36.37 -15.49 -53.52
C ASP A 147 -35.28 -16.53 -53.79
N ARG A 148 -34.26 -16.61 -52.93
CA ARG A 148 -33.20 -17.64 -52.99
C ARG A 148 -33.70 -19.03 -52.62
N ALA A 149 -34.57 -19.13 -51.63
CA ALA A 149 -35.13 -20.41 -51.17
C ALA A 149 -36.09 -21.04 -52.20
N HIS A 150 -36.87 -20.24 -52.92
CA HIS A 150 -37.73 -20.75 -54.01
C HIS A 150 -36.94 -21.43 -55.14
N GLY A 151 -35.67 -21.06 -55.34
CA GLY A 151 -34.79 -21.66 -56.34
C GLY A 151 -34.17 -23.01 -55.96
N HIS A 152 -34.21 -23.41 -54.68
CA HIS A 152 -33.56 -24.63 -54.15
C HIS A 152 -34.54 -25.54 -53.39
N THR A 153 -35.82 -25.49 -53.74
CA THR A 153 -36.90 -26.24 -53.05
C THR A 153 -36.70 -27.76 -53.05
N ASP A 154 -36.08 -28.31 -54.11
CA ASP A 154 -35.76 -29.74 -54.22
C ASP A 154 -34.62 -30.19 -53.27
N GLU A 155 -33.64 -29.32 -53.00
CA GLU A 155 -32.53 -29.62 -52.06
C GLU A 155 -32.98 -29.55 -50.60
N ILE A 156 -33.89 -28.62 -50.28
CA ILE A 156 -34.50 -28.50 -48.94
C ILE A 156 -35.28 -29.78 -48.61
N ARG A 157 -35.96 -30.38 -49.60
CA ARG A 157 -36.70 -31.66 -49.45
C ARG A 157 -35.80 -32.88 -49.37
N GLN A 158 -34.79 -33.00 -50.23
CA GLN A 158 -33.94 -34.21 -50.30
C GLN A 158 -33.06 -34.44 -49.07
N SER A 159 -32.78 -33.40 -48.27
CA SER A 159 -31.86 -33.52 -47.12
C SER A 159 -32.39 -34.41 -45.98
N LEU A 160 -33.70 -34.64 -45.86
CA LEU A 160 -34.32 -35.29 -44.70
C LEU A 160 -34.81 -36.73 -44.95
N ASP A 161 -34.78 -37.24 -46.18
CA ASP A 161 -35.23 -38.59 -46.52
C ASP A 161 -34.07 -39.59 -46.52
N ASN A 162 -33.87 -40.29 -45.39
CA ASN A 162 -33.36 -41.64 -45.40
C ASN A 162 -33.98 -42.49 -44.26
N ASP A 163 -34.66 -43.56 -44.71
CA ASP A 163 -35.29 -44.72 -44.07
C ASP A 163 -36.64 -44.64 -43.32
N GLU A 164 -37.61 -45.37 -43.90
CA GLU A 164 -38.89 -45.92 -43.42
C GLU A 164 -40.12 -45.00 -43.22
N ALA A 165 -40.82 -44.69 -44.33
CA ALA A 165 -42.29 -44.62 -44.34
C ALA A 165 -42.85 -45.00 -45.73
N PRO A 166 -43.72 -46.02 -45.86
CA PRO A 166 -44.33 -46.40 -47.13
C PRO A 166 -45.63 -45.62 -47.38
N LEU A 167 -45.98 -45.48 -48.67
CA LEU A 167 -47.29 -45.07 -49.22
C LEU A 167 -47.61 -43.57 -49.29
N LEU A 168 -47.08 -42.89 -50.30
CA LEU A 168 -47.76 -41.75 -50.95
C LEU A 168 -47.35 -41.53 -52.42
N ARG A 169 -46.76 -42.54 -53.08
CA ARG A 169 -46.40 -42.50 -54.51
C ARG A 169 -47.56 -42.80 -55.47
N ASP A 170 -48.72 -43.22 -54.95
CA ASP A 170 -49.84 -43.70 -55.78
C ASP A 170 -50.94 -42.66 -56.05
N VAL A 171 -50.82 -41.42 -55.56
CA VAL A 171 -51.83 -40.37 -55.80
C VAL A 171 -51.50 -39.49 -57.02
N GLU A 172 -50.24 -39.46 -57.48
CA GLU A 172 -49.79 -38.61 -58.59
C GLU A 172 -50.05 -39.19 -60.00
N HIS A 173 -50.49 -40.46 -60.11
CA HIS A 173 -50.68 -41.13 -61.41
C HIS A 173 -52.13 -41.22 -61.91
N GLN A 174 -53.11 -40.57 -61.28
CA GLN A 174 -54.54 -40.68 -61.68
C GLN A 174 -55.18 -39.46 -62.35
N HIS A 175 -54.46 -38.37 -62.66
CA HIS A 175 -55.05 -37.26 -63.43
C HIS A 175 -54.25 -36.95 -64.70
N PRO A 176 -54.79 -37.22 -65.92
CA PRO A 176 -54.16 -36.83 -67.18
C PRO A 176 -54.25 -35.30 -67.38
N PRO A 177 -53.38 -34.69 -68.21
CA PRO A 177 -53.27 -33.24 -68.33
C PRO A 177 -54.47 -32.67 -69.10
N ARG A 178 -55.33 -31.91 -68.43
CA ARG A 178 -56.31 -31.04 -69.09
C ARG A 178 -55.67 -29.67 -69.36
N ARG A 179 -55.44 -29.39 -70.64
CA ARG A 179 -55.16 -28.04 -71.16
C ARG A 179 -56.36 -27.14 -70.90
N GLN A 180 -56.18 -26.05 -70.16
CA GLN A 180 -56.82 -24.77 -70.46
C GLN A 180 -56.01 -23.62 -69.86
N THR A 181 -55.77 -22.65 -70.72
CA THR A 181 -55.06 -21.38 -70.59
C THR A 181 -55.70 -20.45 -69.56
N ASP A 182 -54.90 -19.93 -68.63
CA ASP A 182 -54.82 -18.51 -68.29
C ASP A 182 -53.55 -18.25 -67.45
N ASP A 183 -52.70 -17.37 -67.96
CA ASP A 183 -51.43 -16.95 -67.37
C ASP A 183 -51.65 -16.07 -66.14
N VAL A 184 -51.62 -16.69 -64.96
CA VAL A 184 -51.09 -16.03 -63.75
C VAL A 184 -50.06 -16.99 -63.19
N GLN A 185 -48.79 -16.61 -63.24
CA GLN A 185 -47.72 -17.28 -62.51
C GLN A 185 -47.99 -17.15 -61.00
N GLN A 186 -48.87 -17.98 -60.46
CA GLN A 186 -48.92 -18.21 -59.01
C GLN A 186 -47.67 -19.00 -58.66
N GLN A 187 -46.70 -18.31 -58.07
CA GLN A 187 -45.57 -18.94 -57.40
C GLN A 187 -46.12 -19.95 -56.39
N PRO A 188 -45.62 -21.21 -56.37
CA PRO A 188 -46.10 -22.21 -55.41
C PRO A 188 -45.73 -21.76 -54.00
N SER A 189 -46.74 -21.50 -53.15
CA SER A 189 -46.53 -21.08 -51.76
C SER A 189 -45.94 -22.21 -50.92
N PHE A 190 -44.98 -21.90 -50.03
CA PHE A 190 -44.37 -22.86 -49.10
C PHE A 190 -45.37 -23.53 -48.15
N SER A 191 -46.49 -22.85 -47.87
CA SER A 191 -47.62 -23.38 -47.09
C SER A 191 -48.27 -24.66 -47.68
N VAL A 192 -48.21 -24.84 -49.01
CA VAL A 192 -48.72 -26.05 -49.70
C VAL A 192 -47.71 -27.21 -49.59
N MET A 193 -46.48 -26.93 -49.14
CA MET A 193 -45.37 -27.86 -49.06
C MET A 193 -44.93 -28.21 -47.62
N ASP A 194 -45.67 -27.77 -46.59
CA ASP A 194 -45.40 -27.99 -45.15
C ASP A 194 -44.00 -27.53 -44.66
N ILE A 195 -43.37 -26.59 -45.38
CA ILE A 195 -42.08 -25.98 -45.00
C ILE A 195 -42.36 -24.71 -44.20
N GLY A 196 -41.86 -24.64 -42.96
CA GLY A 196 -41.93 -23.41 -42.16
C GLY A 196 -40.56 -22.75 -41.98
N PHE A 197 -40.55 -21.51 -41.50
CA PHE A 197 -39.32 -20.75 -41.31
C PHE A 197 -39.31 -19.99 -39.98
N VAL A 198 -38.10 -19.65 -39.53
CA VAL A 198 -37.85 -18.80 -38.35
C VAL A 198 -36.88 -17.70 -38.77
N SER A 199 -37.27 -16.44 -38.54
CA SER A 199 -36.44 -15.28 -38.80
C SER A 199 -36.17 -14.48 -37.53
N GLY A 200 -34.99 -13.89 -37.44
CA GLY A 200 -34.58 -13.14 -36.27
C GLY A 200 -33.23 -12.45 -36.44
N VAL A 201 -32.80 -11.82 -35.35
CA VAL A 201 -31.54 -11.10 -35.24
C VAL A 201 -30.73 -11.68 -34.08
N ILE A 202 -29.43 -11.90 -34.27
CA ILE A 202 -28.52 -12.45 -33.26
C ILE A 202 -27.21 -11.65 -33.22
N PRO A 203 -26.56 -11.48 -32.04
CA PRO A 203 -25.23 -10.90 -31.95
C PRO A 203 -24.20 -11.67 -32.79
N ARG A 204 -23.35 -10.93 -33.49
CA ARG A 204 -22.38 -11.51 -34.44
C ARG A 204 -21.43 -12.51 -33.79
N ASP A 205 -21.02 -12.27 -32.55
CA ASP A 205 -20.10 -13.17 -31.83
C ASP A 205 -20.68 -14.56 -31.56
N ARG A 206 -22.01 -14.66 -31.50
CA ARG A 206 -22.73 -15.91 -31.17
C ARG A 206 -23.13 -16.70 -32.41
N ILE A 207 -22.99 -16.13 -33.61
CA ILE A 207 -23.44 -16.76 -34.86
C ILE A 207 -22.75 -18.10 -35.13
N GLY A 208 -21.43 -18.18 -34.92
CA GLY A 208 -20.68 -19.40 -35.15
C GLY A 208 -21.03 -20.51 -34.16
N ALA A 209 -21.41 -20.16 -32.93
CA ALA A 209 -21.93 -21.13 -31.96
C ALA A 209 -23.34 -21.57 -32.33
N PHE A 210 -24.19 -20.63 -32.78
CA PHE A 210 -25.56 -20.88 -33.20
C PHE A 210 -25.64 -21.86 -34.38
N GLU A 211 -24.84 -21.64 -35.43
CA GLU A 211 -24.74 -22.56 -36.57
C GLU A 211 -24.30 -23.96 -36.15
N ARG A 212 -23.26 -24.07 -35.29
CA ARG A 212 -22.77 -25.38 -34.82
C ARG A 212 -23.81 -26.14 -33.99
N ILE A 213 -24.56 -25.44 -33.13
CA ILE A 213 -25.62 -26.06 -32.32
C ILE A 213 -26.74 -26.54 -33.24
N LEU A 214 -27.20 -25.69 -34.15
CA LEU A 214 -28.26 -26.05 -35.10
C LEU A 214 -27.85 -27.21 -36.00
N TRP A 215 -26.64 -27.18 -36.55
CA TRP A 215 -26.07 -28.25 -37.39
C TRP A 215 -26.07 -29.59 -36.66
N ARG A 216 -25.69 -29.62 -35.38
CA ARG A 216 -25.71 -30.83 -34.54
C ARG A 216 -27.14 -31.31 -34.26
N THR A 217 -28.05 -30.39 -33.95
CA THR A 217 -29.44 -30.74 -33.61
C THR A 217 -30.25 -31.23 -34.82
N LEU A 218 -30.00 -30.66 -36.00
CA LEU A 218 -30.65 -31.02 -37.27
C LEU A 218 -29.88 -32.11 -38.03
N ARG A 219 -28.88 -32.74 -37.40
CA ARG A 219 -28.08 -33.84 -37.96
C ARG A 219 -27.43 -33.53 -39.32
N GLY A 220 -27.02 -32.29 -39.53
CA GLY A 220 -26.41 -31.82 -40.78
C GLY A 220 -27.39 -31.23 -41.81
N ASN A 221 -28.70 -31.25 -41.53
CA ASN A 221 -29.73 -30.74 -42.42
C ASN A 221 -30.16 -29.32 -42.02
N LEU A 222 -29.21 -28.38 -42.02
CA LEU A 222 -29.46 -26.97 -41.72
C LEU A 222 -29.44 -26.14 -43.00
N TYR A 223 -30.58 -25.57 -43.38
CA TYR A 223 -30.67 -24.54 -44.41
C TYR A 223 -30.90 -23.18 -43.76
N MET A 224 -29.81 -22.43 -43.58
CA MET A 224 -29.79 -21.13 -42.93
C MET A 224 -29.18 -20.09 -43.87
N ASN A 225 -29.88 -18.97 -44.03
CA ASN A 225 -29.36 -17.79 -44.68
C ASN A 225 -29.11 -16.69 -43.64
N GLN A 226 -28.02 -15.94 -43.81
CA GLN A 226 -27.67 -14.82 -42.94
C GLN A 226 -27.23 -13.59 -43.74
N SER A 227 -27.50 -12.41 -43.19
CA SER A 227 -26.98 -11.13 -43.66
C SER A 227 -26.55 -10.25 -42.50
N GLU A 228 -25.55 -9.43 -42.75
CA GLU A 228 -24.94 -8.57 -41.73
C GLU A 228 -25.66 -7.23 -41.70
N ILE A 229 -25.97 -6.72 -40.50
CA ILE A 229 -26.47 -5.35 -40.36
C ILE A 229 -25.25 -4.42 -40.42
N PRO A 230 -25.19 -3.48 -41.38
CA PRO A 230 -23.99 -2.65 -41.58
C PRO A 230 -23.76 -1.63 -40.46
N GLN A 231 -24.81 -1.28 -39.72
CA GLN A 231 -24.74 -0.32 -38.62
C GLN A 231 -24.78 -1.06 -37.28
N PRO A 232 -23.84 -0.78 -36.36
CA PRO A 232 -23.93 -1.31 -35.01
C PRO A 232 -25.16 -0.74 -34.30
N ILE A 233 -25.84 -1.58 -33.54
CA ILE A 233 -27.02 -1.20 -32.76
C ILE A 233 -26.57 -1.02 -31.32
N MET A 234 -26.87 0.14 -30.74
CA MET A 234 -26.55 0.39 -29.32
C MET A 234 -27.47 -0.44 -28.43
N ASP A 235 -26.90 -1.20 -27.50
CA ASP A 235 -27.67 -1.88 -26.47
C ASP A 235 -28.27 -0.84 -25.50
N PRO A 236 -29.59 -0.82 -25.28
CA PRO A 236 -30.24 0.11 -24.36
C PRO A 236 -29.75 0.00 -22.91
N THR A 237 -29.18 -1.15 -22.50
CA THR A 237 -28.74 -1.38 -21.12
C THR A 237 -27.25 -1.11 -20.89
N GLY A 238 -26.40 -1.46 -21.86
CA GLY A 238 -24.94 -1.32 -21.75
C GLY A 238 -24.38 -0.03 -22.38
N ASN A 239 -25.15 0.64 -23.24
CA ASN A 239 -24.64 1.69 -24.14
C ASN A 239 -23.42 1.22 -24.98
N GLU A 240 -23.33 -0.09 -25.20
CA GLU A 240 -22.30 -0.73 -26.02
C GLU A 240 -22.82 -0.90 -27.45
N GLU A 241 -21.93 -0.70 -28.41
CA GLU A 241 -22.23 -0.92 -29.82
C GLU A 241 -22.11 -2.40 -30.16
N ILE A 242 -23.26 -3.09 -30.29
CA ILE A 242 -23.29 -4.51 -30.64
C ILE A 242 -23.56 -4.66 -32.14
N GLN A 243 -22.67 -5.39 -32.82
CA GLN A 243 -22.91 -5.82 -34.19
C GLN A 243 -23.85 -7.03 -34.20
N LYS A 244 -24.89 -6.97 -35.02
CA LYS A 244 -25.90 -8.02 -35.13
C LYS A 244 -26.08 -8.49 -36.58
N ASN A 245 -26.44 -9.76 -36.74
CA ASN A 245 -26.75 -10.37 -38.01
C ASN A 245 -28.22 -10.78 -38.07
N VAL A 246 -28.84 -10.59 -39.23
CA VAL A 246 -30.16 -11.14 -39.55
C VAL A 246 -29.98 -12.58 -40.01
N PHE A 247 -30.86 -13.48 -39.56
CA PHE A 247 -30.90 -14.85 -40.04
C PHE A 247 -32.33 -15.27 -40.42
N VAL A 248 -32.42 -16.18 -41.38
CA VAL A 248 -33.65 -16.90 -41.76
C VAL A 248 -33.32 -18.38 -41.91
N ILE A 249 -34.01 -19.24 -41.16
CA ILE A 249 -33.81 -20.69 -41.16
C ILE A 249 -35.09 -21.34 -41.68
N PHE A 250 -34.95 -22.25 -42.63
CA PHE A 250 -36.05 -23.04 -43.18
C PHE A 250 -36.01 -24.47 -42.63
N ALA A 251 -37.15 -25.00 -42.19
CA ALA A 251 -37.26 -26.35 -41.64
C ALA A 251 -38.65 -26.95 -41.91
N HIS A 252 -38.70 -28.26 -42.13
CA HIS A 252 -39.95 -29.01 -42.29
C HIS A 252 -40.40 -29.58 -40.94
N GLY A 253 -41.68 -29.38 -40.58
CA GLY A 253 -42.27 -29.92 -39.36
C GLY A 253 -42.31 -28.97 -38.14
N LYS A 254 -43.47 -28.94 -37.48
CA LYS A 254 -43.78 -27.99 -36.38
C LYS A 254 -42.91 -28.19 -35.13
N GLU A 255 -42.53 -29.42 -34.80
CA GLU A 255 -41.68 -29.70 -33.64
C GLU A 255 -40.24 -29.19 -33.81
N ILE A 256 -39.70 -29.26 -35.03
CA ILE A 256 -38.35 -28.79 -35.35
C ILE A 256 -38.31 -27.28 -35.27
N ILE A 257 -39.29 -26.59 -35.84
CA ILE A 257 -39.44 -25.12 -35.75
C ILE A 257 -39.52 -24.67 -34.28
N ALA A 258 -40.28 -25.38 -33.45
CA ALA A 258 -40.35 -25.08 -32.01
C ALA A 258 -39.00 -25.28 -31.29
N LYS A 259 -38.21 -26.29 -31.68
CA LYS A 259 -36.85 -26.50 -31.16
C LYS A 259 -35.90 -25.38 -31.61
N ILE A 260 -35.92 -25.00 -32.89
CA ILE A 260 -35.09 -23.90 -33.44
C ILE A 260 -35.40 -22.58 -32.72
N ARG A 261 -36.69 -22.27 -32.52
CA ARG A 261 -37.15 -21.10 -31.76
C ARG A 261 -36.53 -21.04 -30.36
N LYS A 262 -36.64 -22.14 -29.60
CA LYS A 262 -36.07 -22.23 -28.25
C LYS A 262 -34.54 -22.09 -28.23
N ILE A 263 -33.85 -22.69 -29.21
CA ILE A 263 -32.39 -22.57 -29.33
C ILE A 263 -31.99 -21.11 -29.61
N ALA A 264 -32.68 -20.46 -30.54
CA ALA A 264 -32.44 -19.06 -30.89
C ALA A 264 -32.65 -18.13 -29.68
N GLU A 265 -33.78 -18.26 -28.98
CA GLU A 265 -34.08 -17.49 -27.77
C GLU A 265 -33.03 -17.72 -26.66
N SER A 266 -32.58 -18.98 -26.47
CA SER A 266 -31.57 -19.30 -25.45
C SER A 266 -30.20 -18.68 -25.71
N LEU A 267 -29.86 -18.41 -26.97
CA LEU A 267 -28.61 -17.78 -27.38
C LEU A 267 -28.70 -16.25 -27.42
N GLY A 268 -29.86 -15.68 -27.05
CA GLY A 268 -30.10 -14.24 -27.03
C GLY A 268 -30.45 -13.66 -28.40
N ALA A 269 -31.08 -14.45 -29.27
CA ALA A 269 -31.65 -13.94 -30.52
C ALA A 269 -33.06 -13.38 -30.32
N ASN A 270 -33.35 -12.26 -30.98
CA ASN A 270 -34.69 -11.67 -31.06
C ASN A 270 -35.42 -12.18 -32.30
N LEU A 271 -36.60 -12.74 -32.14
CA LEU A 271 -37.37 -13.35 -33.23
C LEU A 271 -38.50 -12.43 -33.69
N TYR A 272 -38.68 -12.32 -35.00
CA TYR A 272 -39.67 -11.45 -35.61
C TYR A 272 -40.55 -12.23 -36.60
N SER A 273 -41.83 -11.88 -36.68
CA SER A 273 -42.73 -12.43 -37.69
C SER A 273 -42.57 -11.70 -39.02
N VAL A 274 -42.53 -12.46 -40.11
CA VAL A 274 -42.43 -11.94 -41.48
C VAL A 274 -43.43 -12.68 -42.35
N ASP A 275 -44.13 -11.96 -43.23
CA ASP A 275 -45.01 -12.58 -44.23
C ASP A 275 -44.25 -12.99 -45.50
N GLU A 276 -44.68 -14.13 -46.06
CA GLU A 276 -44.15 -14.68 -47.32
C GLU A 276 -44.49 -13.76 -48.51
N ASN A 277 -45.72 -13.22 -48.53
CA ASN A 277 -46.21 -12.37 -49.60
C ASN A 277 -45.45 -11.03 -49.64
N SER A 278 -44.92 -10.69 -50.82
CA SER A 278 -44.20 -9.45 -51.08
C SER A 278 -45.04 -8.19 -50.86
N GLU A 279 -46.35 -8.24 -51.10
CA GLU A 279 -47.26 -7.10 -50.88
C GLU A 279 -47.49 -6.86 -49.39
N LEU A 280 -47.89 -7.89 -48.64
CA LEU A 280 -48.11 -7.80 -47.18
C LEU A 280 -46.84 -7.42 -46.42
N ARG A 281 -45.67 -7.93 -46.84
CA ARG A 281 -44.39 -7.54 -46.27
C ARG A 281 -44.05 -6.06 -46.53
N ARG A 282 -44.46 -5.52 -47.67
CA ARG A 282 -44.29 -4.08 -47.98
C ARG A 282 -45.17 -3.22 -47.08
N ASP A 283 -46.39 -3.66 -46.80
CA ASP A 283 -47.28 -3.00 -45.85
C ASP A 283 -46.70 -3.04 -44.42
N GLN A 284 -46.15 -4.18 -43.99
CA GLN A 284 -45.43 -4.30 -42.71
C GLN A 284 -44.25 -3.34 -42.61
N ILE A 285 -43.45 -3.18 -43.68
CA ILE A 285 -42.33 -2.22 -43.70
C ILE A 285 -42.85 -0.78 -43.55
N HIS A 286 -43.97 -0.43 -44.19
CA HIS A 286 -44.56 0.89 -44.07
C HIS A 286 -45.08 1.18 -42.65
N GLU A 287 -45.73 0.20 -42.03
CA GLU A 287 -46.20 0.27 -40.64
C GLU A 287 -45.02 0.45 -39.67
N VAL A 288 -43.95 -0.33 -39.80
CA VAL A 288 -42.76 -0.25 -38.96
C VAL A 288 -42.07 1.11 -39.09
N ASN A 289 -41.92 1.63 -40.31
CA ASN A 289 -41.31 2.94 -40.54
C ASN A 289 -42.13 4.08 -39.92
N THR A 290 -43.46 4.00 -39.97
CA THR A 290 -44.34 4.99 -39.34
C THR A 290 -44.18 4.97 -37.82
N ARG A 291 -44.23 3.79 -37.20
CA ARG A 291 -44.02 3.64 -35.75
C ARG A 291 -42.64 4.08 -35.30
N LEU A 292 -41.61 3.79 -36.09
CA LEU A 292 -40.24 4.21 -35.81
C LEU A 292 -40.11 5.74 -35.81
N GLY A 293 -40.69 6.42 -36.79
CA GLY A 293 -40.71 7.88 -36.85
C GLY A 293 -41.41 8.53 -35.64
N ASP A 294 -42.51 7.94 -35.17
CA ASP A 294 -43.21 8.41 -33.97
C ASP A 294 -42.34 8.25 -32.71
N VAL A 295 -41.73 7.08 -32.52
CA VAL A 295 -40.85 6.79 -31.37
C VAL A 295 -39.62 7.70 -31.38
N GLU A 296 -38.98 7.90 -32.53
CA GLU A 296 -37.81 8.80 -32.67
C GLU A 296 -38.16 10.24 -32.29
N SER A 297 -39.35 10.73 -32.67
CA SER A 297 -39.81 12.08 -32.32
C SER A 297 -40.00 12.24 -30.80
N VAL A 298 -40.64 11.27 -30.15
CA VAL A 298 -40.86 11.27 -28.69
C VAL A 298 -39.52 11.13 -27.93
N LEU A 299 -38.63 10.26 -28.41
CA LEU A 299 -37.32 10.03 -27.80
C LEU A 299 -36.45 11.30 -27.86
N ARG A 300 -36.46 12.01 -28.99
CA ARG A 300 -35.77 13.29 -29.14
C ARG A 300 -36.31 14.34 -28.16
N ASN A 301 -37.64 14.46 -28.04
CA ASN A 301 -38.25 15.41 -27.09
C ASN A 301 -37.89 15.07 -25.64
N THR A 302 -37.93 13.79 -25.28
CA THR A 302 -37.57 13.30 -23.94
C THR A 302 -36.10 13.58 -23.63
N LYS A 303 -35.20 13.34 -24.58
CA LYS A 303 -33.78 13.64 -24.42
C LYS A 303 -33.53 15.13 -24.22
N VAL A 304 -34.15 15.99 -25.03
CA VAL A 304 -34.01 17.46 -24.89
C VAL A 304 -34.49 17.92 -23.51
N THR A 305 -35.57 17.34 -22.99
CA THR A 305 -36.03 17.68 -21.63
C THR A 305 -35.06 17.20 -20.54
N LEU A 306 -34.48 16.01 -20.69
CA LEU A 306 -33.48 15.47 -19.77
C LEU A 306 -32.21 16.35 -19.77
N ASP A 307 -31.70 16.71 -20.95
CA ASP A 307 -30.50 17.52 -21.13
C ASP A 307 -30.68 18.93 -20.53
N ALA A 308 -31.88 19.51 -20.67
CA ALA A 308 -32.21 20.81 -20.10
C ALA A 308 -32.19 20.79 -18.55
N GLU A 309 -32.78 19.76 -17.94
CA GLU A 309 -32.78 19.57 -16.48
C GLU A 309 -31.36 19.31 -15.94
N LEU A 310 -30.61 18.41 -16.58
CA LEU A 310 -29.22 18.10 -16.22
C LEU A 310 -28.32 19.34 -16.35
N SER A 311 -28.51 20.14 -17.41
CA SER A 311 -27.77 21.40 -17.61
C SER A 311 -28.07 22.43 -16.51
N GLN A 312 -29.31 22.49 -16.01
CA GLN A 312 -29.66 23.37 -14.90
C GLN A 312 -28.98 22.92 -13.61
N ILE A 313 -28.95 21.61 -13.34
CA ILE A 313 -28.29 21.03 -12.17
C ILE A 313 -26.77 21.25 -12.24
N ALA A 314 -26.15 20.97 -13.38
CA ALA A 314 -24.70 21.05 -13.59
C ALA A 314 -24.10 22.43 -13.24
N ARG A 315 -24.87 23.53 -13.38
CA ARG A 315 -24.45 24.89 -13.02
C ARG A 315 -24.20 25.08 -11.53
N SER A 316 -24.89 24.33 -10.67
CA SER A 316 -24.89 24.51 -9.20
C SER A 316 -24.48 23.28 -8.42
N LEU A 317 -24.37 22.12 -9.08
CA LEU A 317 -24.03 20.83 -8.48
C LEU A 317 -22.73 20.87 -7.66
N THR A 318 -21.67 21.48 -8.20
CA THR A 318 -20.37 21.60 -7.50
C THR A 318 -20.51 22.37 -6.18
N ALA A 319 -21.33 23.43 -6.15
CA ALA A 319 -21.58 24.21 -4.92
C ALA A 319 -22.38 23.38 -3.91
N TRP A 320 -23.45 22.71 -4.34
CA TRP A 320 -24.24 21.83 -3.48
C TRP A 320 -23.40 20.71 -2.85
N MET A 321 -22.49 20.11 -3.61
CA MET A 321 -21.57 19.09 -3.10
C MET A 321 -20.62 19.65 -2.02
N ILE A 322 -20.12 20.88 -2.17
CA ILE A 322 -19.25 21.51 -1.17
C ILE A 322 -20.04 21.80 0.13
N ILE A 323 -21.25 22.35 0.01
CA ILE A 323 -22.14 22.64 1.15
C ILE A 323 -22.41 21.38 1.97
N ILE A 324 -22.88 20.32 1.31
CA ILE A 324 -23.23 19.06 2.00
C ILE A 324 -22.01 18.40 2.62
N LYS A 325 -20.84 18.46 1.97
CA LYS A 325 -19.58 17.94 2.55
C LYS A 325 -19.14 18.73 3.78
N LYS A 326 -19.21 20.07 3.74
CA LYS A 326 -18.91 20.92 4.91
C LYS A 326 -19.86 20.59 6.06
N GLU A 327 -21.17 20.53 5.81
CA GLU A 327 -22.18 20.25 6.83
C GLU A 327 -21.99 18.86 7.45
N LYS A 328 -21.76 17.84 6.61
CA LYS A 328 -21.50 16.48 7.08
C LYS A 328 -20.27 16.40 7.99
N ALA A 329 -19.21 17.16 7.66
CA ALA A 329 -18.03 17.24 8.51
C ALA A 329 -18.32 17.91 9.88
N VAL A 330 -19.22 18.90 9.93
CA VAL A 330 -19.70 19.53 11.17
C VAL A 330 -20.40 18.51 12.06
N TYR A 331 -21.37 17.75 11.55
CA TYR A 331 -22.06 16.73 12.35
C TYR A 331 -21.17 15.55 12.75
N HIS A 332 -20.23 15.13 11.90
CA HIS A 332 -19.21 14.15 12.29
C HIS A 332 -18.35 14.65 13.45
N THR A 333 -18.05 15.94 13.50
CA THR A 333 -17.29 16.56 14.60
C THR A 333 -18.14 16.67 15.86
N LEU A 334 -19.41 17.06 15.76
CA LEU A 334 -20.35 17.07 16.89
C LEU A 334 -20.55 15.68 17.51
N ASN A 335 -20.48 14.61 16.72
CA ASN A 335 -20.56 13.23 17.21
C ASN A 335 -19.39 12.80 18.10
N LYS A 336 -18.30 13.58 18.15
CA LYS A 336 -17.18 13.36 19.07
C LYS A 336 -17.43 14.00 20.45
N PHE A 337 -18.45 14.83 20.58
CA PHE A 337 -18.72 15.60 21.81
C PHE A 337 -19.58 14.78 22.76
N SER A 338 -19.27 14.87 24.06
CA SER A 338 -20.11 14.26 25.09
C SER A 338 -21.31 15.16 25.35
N TYR A 339 -22.50 14.56 25.45
CA TYR A 339 -23.74 15.27 25.75
C TYR A 339 -24.08 15.15 27.23
N ASP A 340 -24.05 16.26 27.96
CA ASP A 340 -24.48 16.31 29.36
C ASP A 340 -25.98 16.60 29.43
N GLN A 341 -26.75 15.58 29.83
CA GLN A 341 -28.22 15.67 29.96
C GLN A 341 -28.64 16.65 31.07
N ALA A 342 -27.86 16.77 32.15
CA ALA A 342 -28.25 17.59 33.30
C ALA A 342 -28.22 19.08 32.97
N ARG A 343 -27.25 19.50 32.16
CA ARG A 343 -27.02 20.91 31.80
C ARG A 343 -27.48 21.27 30.39
N LYS A 344 -27.89 20.28 29.59
CA LYS A 344 -28.19 20.44 28.14
C LYS A 344 -27.04 21.10 27.39
N THR A 345 -25.80 20.82 27.80
CA THR A 345 -24.58 21.35 27.19
C THR A 345 -23.79 20.23 26.55
N LEU A 346 -23.18 20.54 25.41
CA LEU A 346 -22.17 19.71 24.77
C LEU A 346 -20.80 20.02 25.39
N ILE A 347 -20.08 18.97 25.73
CA ILE A 347 -18.71 19.04 26.25
C ILE A 347 -17.78 18.51 25.16
N ALA A 348 -16.79 19.31 24.78
CA ALA A 348 -15.78 18.93 23.82
C ALA A 348 -14.39 19.12 24.40
N GLU A 349 -13.49 18.16 24.17
CA GLU A 349 -12.07 18.30 24.42
C GLU A 349 -11.33 18.50 23.10
N ALA A 350 -10.46 19.51 23.04
CA ALA A 350 -9.71 19.81 21.84
C ALA A 350 -8.30 20.29 22.13
N TRP A 351 -7.37 19.86 21.27
CA TRP A 351 -6.02 20.40 21.22
C TRP A 351 -6.00 21.67 20.39
N CYS A 352 -5.43 22.73 20.93
CA CYS A 352 -5.17 23.97 20.20
C CYS A 352 -3.77 24.51 20.52
N PRO A 353 -3.12 25.20 19.57
CA PRO A 353 -1.89 25.93 19.86
C PRO A 353 -2.15 27.01 20.92
N THR A 354 -1.27 27.09 21.92
CA THR A 354 -1.40 28.05 23.04
C THR A 354 -1.39 29.49 22.53
N ASN A 355 -0.64 29.75 21.46
CA ASN A 355 -0.53 31.07 20.82
C ASN A 355 -1.83 31.51 20.12
N SER A 356 -2.67 30.59 19.63
CA SER A 356 -3.92 30.90 18.93
C SER A 356 -5.16 30.86 19.81
N LEU A 357 -5.01 30.59 21.11
CA LEU A 357 -6.13 30.49 22.06
C LEU A 357 -6.92 31.81 22.18
N ALA A 358 -6.24 32.95 22.10
CA ALA A 358 -6.89 34.27 22.10
C ALA A 358 -7.80 34.46 20.87
N LEU A 359 -7.37 34.00 19.70
CA LEU A 359 -8.15 34.06 18.47
C LEU A 359 -9.40 33.17 18.57
N ILE A 360 -9.24 31.95 19.10
CA ILE A 360 -10.35 31.01 19.30
C ILE A 360 -11.40 31.61 20.24
N LYS A 361 -10.98 32.22 21.36
CA LYS A 361 -11.90 32.90 22.29
C LYS A 361 -12.65 34.04 21.63
N ALA A 362 -11.97 34.88 20.84
CA ALA A 362 -12.61 35.98 20.13
C ALA A 362 -13.65 35.49 19.11
N THR A 363 -13.37 34.42 18.37
CA THR A 363 -14.34 33.84 17.42
C THR A 363 -15.54 33.23 18.11
N LEU A 364 -15.35 32.59 19.28
CA LEU A 364 -16.45 32.02 20.06
C LEU A 364 -17.34 33.10 20.67
N GLN A 365 -16.78 34.24 21.05
CA GLN A 365 -17.53 35.42 21.48
C GLN A 365 -18.37 36.00 20.34
N ASP A 366 -17.79 36.16 19.14
CA ASP A 366 -18.53 36.65 17.96
C ASP A 366 -19.72 35.73 17.59
N VAL A 367 -19.53 34.41 17.63
CA VAL A 367 -20.65 33.45 17.41
C VAL A 367 -21.73 33.61 18.48
N ASN A 368 -21.34 33.76 19.75
CA ASN A 368 -22.29 33.92 20.85
C ASN A 368 -23.09 35.23 20.73
N ASP A 369 -22.43 36.32 20.35
CA ASP A 369 -23.03 37.63 20.16
C ASP A 369 -24.03 37.63 18.98
N ARG A 370 -23.69 36.93 17.88
CA ARG A 370 -24.59 36.75 16.72
C ARG A 370 -25.82 35.92 17.06
N ALA A 371 -25.66 34.88 17.89
CA ALA A 371 -26.75 34.02 18.32
C ALA A 371 -27.66 34.68 19.39
N GLY A 372 -27.23 35.80 19.99
CA GLY A 372 -28.01 36.51 21.02
C GLY A 372 -28.15 35.74 22.34
N LEU A 373 -27.26 34.78 22.61
CA LEU A 373 -27.30 33.96 23.82
C LEU A 373 -26.62 34.67 25.00
N SER A 374 -27.29 34.65 26.16
CA SER A 374 -26.76 35.25 27.39
C SER A 374 -25.72 34.38 28.11
N VAL A 375 -25.67 33.07 27.81
CA VAL A 375 -24.72 32.13 28.40
C VAL A 375 -23.52 32.00 27.46
N PRO A 376 -22.33 32.52 27.83
CA PRO A 376 -21.16 32.44 26.97
C PRO A 376 -20.62 31.01 26.88
N THR A 377 -20.04 30.66 25.74
CA THR A 377 -19.26 29.43 25.60
C THR A 377 -18.02 29.50 26.49
N ILE A 378 -17.86 28.52 27.38
CA ILE A 378 -16.76 28.53 28.36
C ILE A 378 -15.59 27.74 27.76
N VAL A 379 -14.44 28.41 27.63
CA VAL A 379 -13.17 27.80 27.20
C VAL A 379 -12.27 27.64 28.43
N ASN A 380 -12.14 26.41 28.91
CA ASN A 380 -11.27 26.07 30.04
C ASN A 380 -9.99 25.38 29.55
N GLN A 381 -8.83 25.70 30.14
CA GLN A 381 -7.57 25.03 29.85
C GLN A 381 -7.31 23.96 30.90
N ILE A 382 -7.13 22.71 30.47
CA ILE A 382 -6.88 21.58 31.35
C ILE A 382 -5.40 21.20 31.30
N ARG A 383 -4.83 20.84 32.44
CA ARG A 383 -3.53 20.17 32.51
C ARG A 383 -3.73 18.67 32.38
N THR A 384 -3.02 18.05 31.47
CA THR A 384 -3.11 16.61 31.19
C THR A 384 -1.72 16.02 31.07
N ASN A 385 -1.62 14.71 31.35
CA ASN A 385 -0.42 13.92 31.08
C ASN A 385 -0.42 13.35 29.65
N LYS A 386 -1.54 13.50 28.92
CA LYS A 386 -1.70 12.95 27.57
C LYS A 386 -0.76 13.59 26.57
N THR A 387 -0.22 12.80 25.65
CA THR A 387 0.71 13.32 24.63
C THR A 387 -0.02 14.20 23.60
N PRO A 388 0.33 15.48 23.46
CA PRO A 388 -0.31 16.37 22.49
C PRO A 388 0.16 16.09 21.05
N PRO A 389 -0.63 16.51 20.05
CA PRO A 389 -0.25 16.40 18.64
C PRO A 389 0.91 17.33 18.28
N THR A 390 1.74 16.88 17.34
CA THR A 390 2.84 17.66 16.77
C THR A 390 2.31 18.60 15.68
N TYR A 391 2.39 19.91 15.92
CA TYR A 391 2.06 20.92 14.92
C TYR A 391 3.28 21.75 14.57
N ILE A 392 3.63 21.77 13.29
CA ILE A 392 4.74 22.54 12.74
C ILE A 392 4.16 23.49 11.72
N LYS A 393 4.32 24.79 11.98
CA LYS A 393 3.80 25.82 11.08
C LYS A 393 4.70 25.91 9.85
N THR A 394 4.18 25.47 8.71
CA THR A 394 4.87 25.53 7.42
C THR A 394 4.45 26.78 6.64
N ASN A 395 5.35 27.26 5.79
CA ASN A 395 5.03 28.22 4.74
C ASN A 395 5.10 27.52 3.37
N LYS A 396 4.73 28.23 2.30
CA LYS A 396 4.77 27.70 0.92
C LYS A 396 6.12 27.09 0.50
N PHE A 397 7.22 27.56 1.09
CA PHE A 397 8.56 27.08 0.79
C PHE A 397 8.91 25.81 1.58
N THR A 398 8.62 25.79 2.88
CA THR A 398 8.98 24.69 3.79
C THR A 398 8.01 23.52 3.74
N GLU A 399 6.78 23.73 3.26
CA GLU A 399 5.73 22.71 3.22
C GLU A 399 6.17 21.46 2.46
N GLY A 400 6.70 21.61 1.24
CA GLY A 400 7.16 20.48 0.45
C GLY A 400 8.27 19.66 1.13
N PHE A 401 9.20 20.33 1.82
CA PHE A 401 10.27 19.65 2.57
C PHE A 401 9.75 18.93 3.81
N GLN A 402 8.79 19.53 4.51
CA GLN A 402 8.17 18.92 5.69
C GLN A 402 7.35 17.68 5.29
N THR A 403 6.59 17.74 4.20
CA THR A 403 5.80 16.61 3.70
C THR A 403 6.66 15.39 3.36
N ILE A 404 7.87 15.58 2.84
CA ILE A 404 8.83 14.47 2.59
C ILE A 404 9.24 13.79 3.90
N ILE A 405 9.36 14.55 4.99
CA ILE A 405 9.76 14.04 6.29
C ILE A 405 8.60 13.35 6.98
N ASP A 406 7.43 13.97 6.94
CA ASP A 406 6.22 13.41 7.53
C ASP A 406 5.83 12.09 6.84
N ALA A 407 6.23 11.89 5.57
CA ALA A 407 6.11 10.61 4.87
C ALA A 407 6.99 9.49 5.44
N TYR A 408 8.12 9.81 6.09
CA TYR A 408 8.90 8.83 6.86
C TYR A 408 8.26 8.58 8.23
N GLY A 409 7.78 9.64 8.87
CA GLY A 409 7.06 9.56 10.14
C GLY A 409 6.89 10.94 10.77
N THR A 410 5.86 11.10 11.60
CA THR A 410 5.64 12.34 12.35
C THR A 410 6.58 12.43 13.55
N SER A 411 7.19 13.59 13.75
CA SER A 411 8.11 13.82 14.88
C SER A 411 7.37 13.81 16.22
N LYS A 412 8.06 13.44 17.31
CA LYS A 412 7.48 13.49 18.66
C LYS A 412 7.22 14.93 19.10
N TYR A 413 6.32 15.11 20.06
CA TYR A 413 5.99 16.42 20.59
C TYR A 413 7.21 17.14 21.19
N ARG A 414 7.44 18.38 20.76
CA ARG A 414 8.59 19.25 21.06
C ARG A 414 9.95 18.65 20.72
N GLU A 415 9.99 17.62 19.89
CA GLU A 415 11.23 17.13 19.29
C GLU A 415 11.78 18.16 18.30
N LEU A 416 13.10 18.13 18.10
CA LEU A 416 13.74 18.92 17.06
C LEU A 416 13.29 18.42 15.69
N ASN A 417 12.75 19.34 14.87
CA ASN A 417 12.29 19.02 13.54
C ASN A 417 13.49 18.78 12.59
N PRO A 418 13.61 17.60 11.95
CA PRO A 418 14.64 17.36 10.93
C PRO A 418 14.39 18.15 9.65
N GLY A 419 13.20 18.75 9.46
CA GLY A 419 12.85 19.57 8.29
C GLY A 419 13.75 20.75 8.07
N LEU A 420 14.23 21.37 9.15
CA LEU A 420 15.07 22.55 9.03
C LEU A 420 16.44 22.22 8.38
N PRO A 421 17.21 21.21 8.84
CA PRO A 421 18.40 20.74 8.12
C PRO A 421 18.13 20.27 6.69
N THR A 422 17.05 19.51 6.50
CA THR A 422 16.71 18.86 5.22
C THR A 422 16.52 19.86 4.08
N ILE A 423 16.05 21.09 4.36
CA ILE A 423 15.92 22.16 3.36
C ILE A 423 17.22 22.37 2.57
N ILE A 424 18.38 22.21 3.22
CA ILE A 424 19.70 22.40 2.59
C ILE A 424 20.39 21.08 2.31
N THR A 425 20.41 20.16 3.27
CA THR A 425 21.19 18.92 3.14
C THR A 425 20.66 18.00 2.05
N PHE A 426 19.35 17.90 1.87
CA PHE A 426 18.76 17.04 0.84
C PHE A 426 19.09 17.53 -0.57
N PRO A 427 18.82 18.80 -0.95
CA PRO A 427 19.22 19.31 -2.26
C PRO A 427 20.72 19.31 -2.52
N PHE A 428 21.54 19.53 -1.48
CA PHE A 428 23.00 19.48 -1.60
C PHE A 428 23.53 18.07 -1.86
N LEU A 429 23.03 17.05 -1.15
CA LEU A 429 23.44 15.65 -1.39
C LEU A 429 22.99 15.16 -2.76
N PHE A 430 21.80 15.57 -3.20
CA PHE A 430 21.35 15.34 -4.58
C PHE A 430 22.34 15.95 -5.59
N ALA A 431 22.76 17.19 -5.38
CA ALA A 431 23.70 17.87 -6.26
C ALA A 431 25.09 17.19 -6.34
N VAL A 432 25.56 16.59 -5.25
CA VAL A 432 26.81 15.79 -5.24
C VAL A 432 26.72 14.57 -6.15
N MET A 433 25.54 13.94 -6.24
CA MET A 433 25.27 12.80 -7.12
C MET A 433 25.01 13.23 -8.56
N PHE A 434 24.32 14.35 -8.76
CA PHE A 434 23.90 14.83 -10.08
C PHE A 434 25.01 15.59 -10.83
N GLY A 435 25.76 16.45 -10.12
CA GLY A 435 27.11 16.87 -10.47
C GLY A 435 27.36 17.52 -11.83
N ASP A 436 26.37 18.16 -12.48
CA ASP A 436 26.53 18.80 -13.79
C ASP A 436 25.91 20.20 -13.80
N CYS A 437 26.71 21.18 -14.26
CA CYS A 437 26.29 22.57 -14.35
C CYS A 437 25.17 22.79 -15.39
N GLY A 438 25.28 22.15 -16.56
CA GLY A 438 24.36 22.33 -17.68
C GLY A 438 22.98 21.75 -17.39
N HIS A 439 22.93 20.50 -16.91
CA HIS A 439 21.67 19.87 -16.51
C HIS A 439 21.05 20.55 -15.29
N GLY A 440 21.86 21.02 -14.33
CA GLY A 440 21.39 21.80 -13.19
C GLY A 440 20.70 23.11 -13.60
N LEU A 441 21.22 23.79 -14.63
CA LEU A 441 20.62 25.00 -15.20
C LEU A 441 19.24 24.73 -15.80
N ILE A 442 19.08 23.63 -16.55
CA ILE A 442 17.78 23.24 -17.14
C ILE A 442 16.75 22.98 -16.03
N MET A 443 17.14 22.24 -14.99
CA MET A 443 16.28 21.95 -13.85
C MET A 443 15.87 23.24 -13.11
N ALA A 444 16.81 24.16 -12.89
CA ALA A 444 16.54 25.45 -12.27
C ALA A 444 15.57 26.29 -13.12
N MET A 445 15.75 26.35 -14.44
CA MET A 445 14.84 27.07 -15.35
C MET A 445 13.43 26.47 -15.33
N ALA A 446 13.31 25.14 -15.33
CA ALA A 446 12.02 24.46 -15.23
C ALA A 446 11.31 24.80 -13.90
N ALA A 447 12.04 24.76 -12.78
CA ALA A 447 11.49 25.13 -11.47
C ALA A 447 11.07 26.60 -11.40
N VAL A 448 11.90 27.53 -11.92
CA VAL A 448 11.56 28.96 -12.00
C VAL A 448 10.31 29.18 -12.83
N SER A 449 10.14 28.48 -13.96
CA SER A 449 8.94 28.60 -14.78
C SER A 449 7.65 28.25 -14.01
N MET A 450 7.67 27.19 -13.20
CA MET A 450 6.53 26.80 -12.36
C MET A 450 6.23 27.81 -11.25
N ILE A 451 7.27 28.45 -10.71
CA ILE A 451 7.13 29.49 -9.68
C ILE A 451 6.54 30.78 -10.30
N VAL A 452 6.98 31.17 -11.50
CA VAL A 452 6.46 32.35 -12.20
C VAL A 452 4.97 32.16 -12.55
N PHE A 453 4.57 30.96 -12.97
CA PHE A 453 3.18 30.65 -13.34
C PHE A 453 2.34 30.07 -12.19
N GLU A 454 2.75 30.24 -10.92
CA GLU A 454 2.16 29.58 -9.75
C GLU A 454 0.63 29.72 -9.68
N ARG A 455 0.09 30.93 -9.87
CA ARG A 455 -1.35 31.21 -9.77
C ARG A 455 -2.18 30.58 -10.88
N ARG A 456 -1.60 30.41 -12.06
CA ARG A 456 -2.28 29.82 -13.22
C ARG A 456 -2.33 28.31 -13.05
N LEU A 457 -1.20 27.70 -12.70
CA LEU A 457 -1.08 26.26 -12.48
C LEU A 457 -1.93 25.78 -11.30
N ALA A 458 -2.04 26.59 -10.23
CA ALA A 458 -2.90 26.26 -9.09
C ALA A 458 -4.40 26.12 -9.43
N LYS A 459 -4.86 26.77 -10.53
CA LYS A 459 -6.26 26.74 -10.95
C LYS A 459 -6.56 25.61 -11.94
N THR A 460 -5.53 25.09 -12.61
CA THR A 460 -5.67 24.06 -13.63
C THR A 460 -5.63 22.68 -12.97
N LYS A 461 -6.46 21.75 -13.45
CA LYS A 461 -6.34 20.35 -13.06
C LYS A 461 -5.09 19.76 -13.71
N LEU A 462 -4.05 19.57 -12.91
CA LEU A 462 -2.79 18.96 -13.36
C LEU A 462 -2.89 17.43 -13.26
N ASP A 463 -2.20 16.73 -14.16
CA ASP A 463 -1.95 15.30 -14.03
C ASP A 463 -1.15 15.01 -12.75
N GLU A 464 -1.24 13.79 -12.22
CA GLU A 464 -0.64 13.43 -10.92
C GLU A 464 0.86 13.74 -10.84
N ILE A 465 1.61 13.42 -11.90
CA ILE A 465 3.06 13.68 -11.99
C ILE A 465 3.34 15.19 -12.01
N SER A 466 2.58 15.94 -12.82
CA SER A 466 2.71 17.39 -12.92
C SER A 466 2.33 18.10 -11.62
N SER A 467 1.33 17.56 -10.90
CA SER A 467 0.92 18.02 -9.58
C SER A 467 2.03 17.79 -8.54
N MET A 468 2.66 16.61 -8.55
CA MET A 468 3.79 16.31 -7.68
C MET A 468 4.98 17.24 -7.95
N ALA A 469 5.31 17.47 -9.23
CA ALA A 469 6.36 18.41 -9.62
C ALA A 469 6.03 19.84 -9.17
N TYR A 470 4.79 20.28 -9.36
CA TYR A 470 4.34 21.62 -8.92
C TYR A 470 4.41 21.78 -7.39
N TYR A 471 4.02 20.76 -6.63
CA TYR A 471 4.14 20.76 -5.16
C TYR A 471 5.60 20.86 -4.72
N GLY A 472 6.50 20.14 -5.38
CA GLY A 472 7.95 20.13 -5.13
C GLY A 472 8.76 21.27 -5.78
N ARG A 473 8.13 22.32 -6.33
CA ARG A 473 8.82 23.36 -7.14
C ARG A 473 10.00 24.04 -6.45
N TYR A 474 9.91 24.30 -5.15
CA TYR A 474 11.00 24.91 -4.38
C TYR A 474 12.16 23.94 -4.12
N ILE A 475 11.86 22.64 -4.01
CA ILE A 475 12.88 21.59 -3.86
C ILE A 475 13.66 21.47 -5.17
N MET A 476 12.96 21.42 -6.31
CA MET A 476 13.61 21.41 -7.64
C MET A 476 14.48 22.63 -7.88
N LEU A 477 14.03 23.82 -7.44
CA LEU A 477 14.83 25.04 -7.52
C LEU A 477 16.15 24.91 -6.73
N MET A 478 16.08 24.46 -5.48
CA MET A 478 17.27 24.26 -4.64
C MET A 478 18.20 23.17 -5.20
N MET A 479 17.65 22.07 -5.72
CA MET A 479 18.41 21.00 -6.36
C MET A 479 19.16 21.51 -7.59
N GLY A 480 18.50 22.33 -8.43
CA GLY A 480 19.12 22.96 -9.60
C GLY A 480 20.27 23.90 -9.21
N ILE A 481 20.06 24.79 -8.23
CA ILE A 481 21.08 25.74 -7.77
C ILE A 481 22.31 25.02 -7.19
N PHE A 482 22.12 24.03 -6.33
CA PHE A 482 23.26 23.28 -5.80
C PHE A 482 23.93 22.40 -6.85
N SER A 483 23.19 21.89 -7.84
CA SER A 483 23.76 21.15 -8.96
C SER A 483 24.65 22.03 -9.84
N ILE A 484 24.26 23.28 -10.07
CA ILE A 484 25.10 24.28 -10.75
C ILE A 484 26.39 24.49 -9.95
N TYR A 485 26.27 24.74 -8.63
CA TYR A 485 27.44 24.91 -7.77
C TYR A 485 28.37 23.69 -7.80
N THR A 486 27.82 22.48 -7.68
CA THR A 486 28.60 21.25 -7.64
C THR A 486 29.19 20.89 -8.99
N GLY A 487 28.48 21.13 -10.09
CA GLY A 487 28.98 20.99 -11.45
C GLY A 487 30.15 21.94 -11.73
N LEU A 488 30.09 23.18 -11.22
CA LEU A 488 31.22 24.11 -11.28
C LEU A 488 32.42 23.64 -10.45
N ILE A 489 32.21 23.01 -9.28
CA ILE A 489 33.29 22.39 -8.47
C ILE A 489 33.88 21.16 -9.19
N TYR A 490 33.06 20.33 -9.83
CA TYR A 490 33.54 19.23 -10.65
C TYR A 490 34.15 19.69 -11.98
N ASN A 491 33.96 20.97 -12.31
CA ASN A 491 34.35 21.56 -13.59
C ASN A 491 33.78 20.76 -14.77
N ASP A 492 32.47 20.50 -14.73
CA ASP A 492 31.75 19.73 -15.75
C ASP A 492 30.44 20.44 -16.15
N MET A 493 30.30 20.66 -17.45
CA MET A 493 29.12 21.22 -18.09
C MET A 493 28.84 20.45 -19.38
N PHE A 494 27.77 19.65 -19.39
CA PHE A 494 27.43 18.77 -20.52
C PHE A 494 28.62 17.90 -20.98
N SER A 495 29.32 17.26 -20.04
CA SER A 495 30.53 16.45 -20.27
C SER A 495 31.76 17.22 -20.77
N ARG A 496 31.79 18.55 -20.66
CA ARG A 496 32.95 19.39 -21.02
C ARG A 496 33.46 20.21 -19.83
N SER A 497 34.77 20.38 -19.73
CA SER A 497 35.41 21.24 -18.74
C SER A 497 35.43 22.71 -19.15
N LEU A 498 35.32 23.61 -18.17
CA LEU A 498 35.45 25.06 -18.34
C LEU A 498 36.89 25.51 -18.06
N ASP A 499 37.42 26.37 -18.93
CA ASP A 499 38.76 26.94 -18.89
C ASP A 499 38.79 28.32 -18.18
N ILE A 500 38.26 28.38 -16.96
CA ILE A 500 38.08 29.65 -16.21
C ILE A 500 39.43 30.22 -15.70
N PHE A 501 40.34 29.35 -15.24
CA PHE A 501 41.64 29.72 -14.69
C PHE A 501 42.78 28.98 -15.42
N PRO A 502 44.03 29.50 -15.38
CA PRO A 502 45.16 28.78 -15.97
C PRO A 502 45.39 27.44 -15.24
N SER A 503 45.63 26.38 -16.01
CA SER A 503 45.89 25.03 -15.49
C SER A 503 47.20 24.97 -14.71
N ALA A 504 47.19 24.16 -13.65
CA ALA A 504 48.37 23.85 -12.83
C ALA A 504 49.30 22.84 -13.49
N TRP A 505 48.86 22.17 -14.55
CA TRP A 505 49.66 21.23 -15.33
C TRP A 505 50.27 21.91 -16.55
N LYS A 506 51.54 21.58 -16.85
CA LYS A 506 52.22 21.96 -18.10
C LYS A 506 52.49 20.71 -18.92
N TRP A 507 51.94 20.70 -20.13
CA TRP A 507 52.29 19.71 -21.15
C TRP A 507 53.65 20.08 -21.79
N PRO A 508 54.50 19.10 -22.12
CA PRO A 508 55.78 19.37 -22.78
C PRO A 508 55.56 19.90 -24.21
N GLU A 509 56.50 20.72 -24.68
CA GLU A 509 56.36 21.51 -25.91
C GLU A 509 56.54 20.68 -27.19
N ASN A 510 57.21 19.53 -27.12
CA ASN A 510 57.41 18.60 -28.24
C ASN A 510 56.63 17.30 -28.01
N ILE A 511 55.45 17.16 -28.62
CA ILE A 511 54.59 15.97 -28.53
C ILE A 511 54.70 15.15 -29.82
N PRO A 512 55.47 14.05 -29.86
CA PRO A 512 55.42 13.10 -30.96
C PRO A 512 54.04 12.42 -31.03
N LYS A 513 53.45 12.34 -32.23
CA LYS A 513 52.12 11.75 -32.43
C LYS A 513 52.15 10.26 -32.09
N GLY A 514 51.43 9.85 -31.04
CA GLY A 514 51.21 8.44 -30.68
C GLY A 514 51.96 7.94 -29.44
N GLU A 515 52.77 8.77 -28.79
CA GLU A 515 53.43 8.41 -27.52
C GLU A 515 52.68 8.94 -26.29
N THR A 516 52.73 8.19 -25.18
CA THR A 516 52.17 8.61 -23.89
C THR A 516 53.02 9.71 -23.29
N VAL A 517 52.44 10.90 -23.10
CA VAL A 517 53.14 12.07 -22.56
C VAL A 517 52.71 12.34 -21.12
N THR A 518 53.67 12.56 -20.22
CA THR A 518 53.40 12.92 -18.82
C THR A 518 53.43 14.44 -18.63
N ALA A 519 52.34 15.03 -18.15
CA ALA A 519 52.32 16.43 -17.74
C ALA A 519 53.10 16.66 -16.44
N THR A 520 53.78 17.81 -16.33
CA THR A 520 54.51 18.21 -15.12
C THR A 520 53.78 19.31 -14.36
N LEU A 521 53.86 19.30 -13.03
CA LEU A 521 53.22 20.30 -12.18
C LEU A 521 53.98 21.64 -12.25
N LYS A 522 53.28 22.76 -12.44
CA LYS A 522 53.86 24.12 -12.42
C LYS A 522 54.22 24.56 -10.99
N GLY A 523 55.36 24.09 -10.49
CA GLY A 523 55.90 24.52 -9.20
C GLY A 523 54.90 24.40 -8.05
N ASN A 524 54.59 25.52 -7.39
CA ASN A 524 53.66 25.58 -6.25
C ASN A 524 52.24 26.06 -6.59
N TYR A 525 51.91 26.23 -7.86
CA TYR A 525 50.59 26.69 -8.26
C TYR A 525 49.57 25.53 -8.23
N ARG A 526 48.38 25.78 -7.66
CA ARG A 526 47.25 24.83 -7.62
C ARG A 526 46.01 25.53 -8.17
N TYR A 527 45.14 24.77 -8.83
CA TYR A 527 43.91 25.31 -9.41
C TYR A 527 43.01 25.90 -8.30
N PRO A 528 42.56 27.17 -8.43
CA PRO A 528 41.95 27.88 -7.31
C PRO A 528 40.51 27.44 -6.99
N PHE A 529 39.76 26.91 -7.96
CA PHE A 529 38.35 26.62 -7.79
C PHE A 529 37.90 25.38 -8.57
N GLY A 530 37.60 24.28 -7.88
CA GLY A 530 37.13 23.03 -8.49
C GLY A 530 38.25 22.14 -9.04
N LEU A 531 37.90 21.26 -9.97
CA LEU A 531 38.85 20.38 -10.67
C LEU A 531 39.54 21.11 -11.84
N ASP A 532 40.83 20.87 -12.00
CA ASP A 532 41.62 21.45 -13.09
C ASP A 532 41.16 20.88 -14.45
N TRP A 533 40.88 21.75 -15.42
CA TRP A 533 40.45 21.35 -16.77
C TRP A 533 41.54 20.54 -17.51
N GLY A 534 42.81 20.66 -17.10
CA GLY A 534 43.92 19.85 -17.65
C GLY A 534 43.74 18.34 -17.51
N TRP A 535 42.86 17.88 -16.60
CA TRP A 535 42.52 16.46 -16.44
C TRP A 535 41.56 15.93 -17.51
N HIS A 536 40.81 16.78 -18.22
CA HIS A 536 39.78 16.33 -19.15
C HIS A 536 40.37 15.52 -20.32
N SER A 537 41.53 15.93 -20.83
CA SER A 537 42.22 15.28 -21.95
C SER A 537 43.15 14.13 -21.54
N ALA A 538 43.21 13.79 -20.24
CA ALA A 538 44.15 12.79 -19.73
C ALA A 538 43.55 11.39 -19.67
N GLU A 539 44.28 10.36 -20.11
CA GLU A 539 43.84 8.96 -20.08
C GLU A 539 43.58 8.45 -18.64
N ASN A 540 44.30 9.00 -17.66
CA ASN A 540 44.20 8.62 -16.24
C ASN A 540 43.20 9.47 -15.43
N ASN A 541 42.34 10.25 -16.09
CA ASN A 541 41.34 11.09 -15.43
C ASN A 541 40.41 10.30 -14.49
N LEU A 542 39.92 9.13 -14.95
CA LEU A 542 39.02 8.28 -14.16
C LEU A 542 39.68 7.78 -12.87
N LEU A 543 40.97 7.47 -12.90
CA LEU A 543 41.70 7.01 -11.71
C LEU A 543 41.78 8.10 -10.63
N PHE A 544 42.04 9.34 -11.05
CA PHE A 544 42.11 10.49 -10.15
C PHE A 544 40.72 10.88 -9.61
N THR A 545 39.74 11.06 -10.50
CA THR A 545 38.39 11.52 -10.15
C THR A 545 37.65 10.51 -9.28
N ASN A 546 37.78 9.20 -9.53
CA ASN A 546 37.16 8.17 -8.69
C ASN A 546 37.76 8.17 -7.28
N SER A 547 39.09 8.30 -7.16
CA SER A 547 39.77 8.38 -5.86
C SER A 547 39.35 9.62 -5.06
N PHE A 548 39.17 10.76 -5.74
CA PHE A 548 38.68 12.00 -5.13
C PHE A 548 37.22 11.87 -4.69
N LYS A 549 36.32 11.46 -5.58
CA LYS A 549 34.87 11.34 -5.31
C LYS A 549 34.58 10.35 -4.19
N MET A 550 35.26 9.20 -4.15
CA MET A 550 35.10 8.22 -3.08
C MET A 550 35.47 8.80 -1.70
N LYS A 551 36.60 9.53 -1.61
CA LYS A 551 37.03 10.15 -0.35
C LYS A 551 36.14 11.32 0.05
N LEU A 552 35.71 12.12 -0.91
CA LEU A 552 34.75 13.21 -0.69
C LEU A 552 33.43 12.66 -0.12
N ALA A 553 32.91 11.57 -0.69
CA ALA A 553 31.70 10.91 -0.20
C ALA A 553 31.83 10.43 1.25
N ILE A 554 32.98 9.85 1.63
CA ILE A 554 33.25 9.43 3.01
C ILE A 554 33.25 10.64 3.96
N LEU A 555 33.92 11.74 3.58
CA LEU A 555 33.97 12.95 4.41
C LEU A 555 32.60 13.60 4.58
N LEU A 556 31.83 13.73 3.49
CA LEU A 556 30.46 14.27 3.52
C LEU A 556 29.52 13.37 4.34
N GLY A 557 29.64 12.05 4.20
CA GLY A 557 28.86 11.10 4.99
C GLY A 557 29.18 11.20 6.48
N TRP A 558 30.46 11.29 6.84
CA TRP A 558 30.90 11.46 8.23
C TRP A 558 30.43 12.77 8.85
N THR A 559 30.57 13.91 8.14
CA THR A 559 30.10 15.21 8.66
C THR A 559 28.57 15.23 8.82
N HIS A 560 27.83 14.70 7.85
CA HIS A 560 26.37 14.62 7.91
C HIS A 560 25.89 13.74 9.08
N MET A 561 26.43 12.54 9.25
CA MET A 561 26.08 11.65 10.36
C MET A 561 26.46 12.25 11.72
N THR A 562 27.64 12.88 11.82
CA THR A 562 28.08 13.55 13.06
C THR A 562 27.16 14.71 13.43
N TYR A 563 26.75 15.51 12.44
CA TYR A 563 25.78 16.59 12.65
C TYR A 563 24.44 16.04 13.15
N SER A 564 23.90 15.00 12.51
CA SER A 564 22.65 14.37 12.91
C SER A 564 22.72 13.77 14.33
N LEU A 565 23.81 13.10 14.69
CA LEU A 565 24.00 12.57 16.04
C LEU A 565 24.06 13.69 17.10
N SER A 566 24.62 14.84 16.75
CA SER A 566 24.67 16.02 17.64
C SER A 566 23.28 16.58 17.95
N LEU A 567 22.29 16.40 17.07
CA LEU A 567 20.91 16.80 17.32
C LEU A 567 20.25 15.96 18.43
N SER A 568 20.64 14.69 18.56
CA SER A 568 20.18 13.82 19.65
C SER A 568 20.56 14.39 21.03
N PHE A 569 21.78 14.92 21.17
CA PHE A 569 22.21 15.62 22.39
C PHE A 569 21.35 16.85 22.71
N ILE A 570 21.02 17.66 21.69
CA ILE A 570 20.17 18.84 21.86
C ILE A 570 18.77 18.44 22.34
N ASN A 571 18.23 17.32 21.84
CA ASN A 571 16.96 16.77 22.30
C ASN A 571 17.04 16.24 23.74
N ALA A 572 18.03 15.42 24.07
CA ALA A 572 18.20 14.87 25.42
C ALA A 572 18.36 15.99 26.48
N ARG A 573 19.07 17.07 26.13
CA ARG A 573 19.19 18.28 26.98
C ARG A 573 17.85 19.01 27.14
N HIS A 574 17.06 19.13 26.08
CA HIS A 574 15.76 19.80 26.12
C HIS A 574 14.74 19.04 26.97
N PHE A 575 14.66 17.72 26.83
CA PHE A 575 13.80 16.85 27.63
C PHE A 575 14.33 16.58 29.04
N LYS A 576 15.51 17.13 29.40
CA LYS A 576 16.16 16.98 30.71
C LYS A 576 16.34 15.50 31.11
N LYS A 577 16.69 14.64 30.16
CA LYS A 577 16.97 13.22 30.39
C LYS A 577 18.48 12.96 30.43
N PRO A 578 19.13 13.00 31.61
CA PRO A 578 20.59 12.83 31.70
C PRO A 578 21.05 11.43 31.27
N ILE A 579 20.18 10.42 31.41
CA ILE A 579 20.49 9.04 31.02
C ILE A 579 20.66 8.86 29.51
N GLU A 580 19.92 9.61 28.69
CA GLU A 580 20.08 9.54 27.22
C GLU A 580 21.43 10.15 26.78
N ILE A 581 21.94 11.14 27.52
CA ILE A 581 23.24 11.77 27.26
C ILE A 581 24.38 10.80 27.58
N TRP A 582 24.41 10.27 28.80
CA TRP A 582 25.50 9.42 29.27
C TRP A 582 25.40 7.96 28.80
N GLY A 583 24.18 7.46 28.65
CA GLY A 583 23.90 6.08 28.24
C GLY A 583 24.01 5.85 26.73
N ASN A 584 23.55 6.80 25.91
CA ASN A 584 23.45 6.61 24.45
C ASN A 584 24.35 7.57 23.68
N PHE A 585 24.24 8.89 23.90
CA PHE A 585 24.94 9.88 23.07
C PHE A 585 26.47 9.84 23.24
N VAL A 586 26.99 9.93 24.47
CA VAL A 586 28.43 9.99 24.72
C VAL A 586 29.13 8.69 24.26
N PRO A 587 28.68 7.49 24.65
CA PRO A 587 29.28 6.25 24.19
C PRO A 587 29.18 6.07 22.67
N GLY A 588 28.02 6.40 22.08
CA GLY A 588 27.80 6.31 20.63
C GLY A 588 28.70 7.26 19.84
N MET A 589 28.89 8.49 20.32
CA MET A 589 29.77 9.48 19.70
C MET A 589 31.24 9.06 19.79
N ILE A 590 31.70 8.57 20.94
CA ILE A 590 33.08 8.05 21.10
C ILE A 590 33.31 6.86 20.17
N PHE A 591 32.39 5.91 20.13
CA PHE A 591 32.47 4.74 19.24
C PHE A 591 32.56 5.18 17.77
N PHE A 592 31.66 6.05 17.33
CA PHE A 592 31.59 6.50 15.94
C PHE A 592 32.85 7.29 15.52
N GLN A 593 33.32 8.22 16.36
CA GLN A 593 34.51 9.03 16.04
C GLN A 593 35.81 8.22 16.08
N SER A 594 35.90 7.20 16.95
CA SER A 594 37.10 6.36 17.06
C SER A 594 37.40 5.58 15.79
N ILE A 595 36.38 5.20 15.02
CA ILE A 595 36.52 4.43 13.78
C ILE A 595 36.42 5.36 12.55
N PHE A 596 35.26 5.96 12.33
CA PHE A 596 34.98 6.73 11.13
C PHE A 596 35.58 8.13 11.18
N GLY A 597 35.61 8.76 12.36
CA GLY A 597 36.31 10.03 12.56
C GLY A 597 37.81 9.91 12.32
N TYR A 598 38.44 8.82 12.80
CA TYR A 598 39.83 8.52 12.53
C TYR A 598 40.08 8.31 11.03
N LEU A 599 39.22 7.56 10.33
CA LEU A 599 39.32 7.38 8.87
C LEU A 599 39.26 8.74 8.14
N SER A 600 38.27 9.58 8.45
CA SER A 600 38.13 10.93 7.89
C SER A 600 39.36 11.80 8.15
N PHE A 601 39.90 11.74 9.36
CA PHE A 601 41.14 12.45 9.73
C PHE A 601 42.34 11.97 8.90
N THR A 602 42.52 10.66 8.70
CA THR A 602 43.63 10.12 7.91
C THR A 602 43.53 10.47 6.42
N ILE A 603 42.32 10.62 5.87
CA ILE A 603 42.11 11.13 4.49
C ILE A 603 42.67 12.55 4.36
N ILE A 604 42.26 13.44 5.26
CA ILE A 604 42.69 14.85 5.25
C ILE A 604 44.20 14.96 5.48
N LEU A 605 44.74 14.20 6.43
CA LEU A 605 46.17 14.16 6.71
C LEU A 605 46.98 13.66 5.50
N LYS A 606 46.49 12.62 4.81
CA LYS A 606 47.13 12.11 3.59
C LYS A 606 47.15 13.15 2.48
N TRP A 607 46.10 13.96 2.35
CA TRP A 607 46.03 15.06 1.39
C TRP A 607 46.94 16.24 1.75
N ALA A 608 47.18 16.48 3.04
CA ALA A 608 48.05 17.57 3.51
C ALA A 608 49.56 17.29 3.35
N ILE A 609 49.96 16.01 3.26
CA ILE A 609 51.38 15.62 3.18
C ILE A 609 51.84 15.50 1.73
N ASN A 610 52.96 16.15 1.39
CA ASN A 610 53.62 16.00 0.09
C ASN A 610 54.58 14.80 0.07
N TRP A 611 54.09 13.67 -0.41
CA TRP A 611 54.81 12.39 -0.49
C TRP A 611 56.06 12.44 -1.40
N GLN A 612 56.02 13.21 -2.50
CA GLN A 612 57.14 13.33 -3.45
C GLN A 612 58.37 13.99 -2.80
N SER A 613 58.15 15.00 -1.95
CA SER A 613 59.24 15.69 -1.24
C SER A 613 59.84 14.87 -0.09
N ARG A 614 59.11 13.88 0.43
CA ARG A 614 59.56 13.00 1.53
C ARG A 614 60.29 11.74 1.06
N GLY A 615 60.11 11.34 -0.19
CA GLY A 615 60.72 10.11 -0.72
C GLY A 615 60.11 8.81 -0.17
N GLU A 616 58.96 8.88 0.52
CA GLU A 616 58.24 7.73 1.10
C GLU A 616 57.06 7.33 0.20
N GLN A 617 56.71 6.04 0.17
CA GLN A 617 55.53 5.57 -0.57
C GLN A 617 54.24 5.95 0.17
N PRO A 618 53.20 6.45 -0.54
CA PRO A 618 51.96 6.88 0.09
C PRO A 618 51.11 5.69 0.56
N PRO A 619 50.76 5.60 1.84
CA PRO A 619 50.08 4.43 2.39
C PRO A 619 48.66 4.25 1.87
N SER A 620 48.24 2.98 1.77
CA SER A 620 46.85 2.60 1.45
C SER A 620 45.95 2.74 2.67
N LEU A 621 44.98 3.66 2.62
CA LEU A 621 44.05 3.93 3.72
C LEU A 621 43.12 2.73 4.00
N LEU A 622 42.76 1.97 2.97
CA LEU A 622 41.90 0.80 3.10
C LEU A 622 42.63 -0.34 3.81
N ASN A 623 43.87 -0.63 3.42
CA ASN A 623 44.68 -1.65 4.09
C ASN A 623 44.95 -1.27 5.55
N MET A 624 45.18 0.01 5.80
CA MET A 624 45.33 0.54 7.16
C MET A 624 44.09 0.27 8.02
N LEU A 625 42.88 0.51 7.50
CA LEU A 625 41.63 0.27 8.22
C LEU A 625 41.38 -1.23 8.45
N ILE A 626 41.66 -2.08 7.46
CA ILE A 626 41.52 -3.54 7.61
C ILE A 626 42.48 -4.06 8.69
N PHE A 627 43.76 -3.66 8.63
CA PHE A 627 44.75 -4.11 9.61
C PHE A 627 44.49 -3.56 11.01
N MET A 628 43.85 -2.39 11.13
CA MET A 628 43.43 -1.85 12.43
C MET A 628 42.54 -2.83 13.21
N PHE A 629 41.66 -3.58 12.52
CA PHE A 629 40.78 -4.57 13.17
C PHE A 629 41.38 -5.99 13.18
N LEU A 630 42.02 -6.43 12.09
CA LEU A 630 42.47 -7.83 11.95
C LEU A 630 43.84 -8.10 12.60
N ARG A 631 44.73 -7.10 12.66
CA ARG A 631 46.09 -7.21 13.21
C ARG A 631 46.45 -5.92 13.97
N PRO A 632 45.84 -5.68 15.14
CA PRO A 632 46.07 -4.46 15.90
C PRO A 632 47.56 -4.32 16.26
N GLY A 633 48.14 -3.16 15.95
CA GLY A 633 49.54 -2.82 16.28
C GLY A 633 50.57 -3.04 15.16
N SER A 634 50.23 -3.75 14.08
CA SER A 634 51.14 -3.89 12.92
C SER A 634 50.83 -2.84 11.85
N VAL A 635 51.73 -1.88 11.64
CA VAL A 635 51.62 -0.86 10.59
C VAL A 635 52.77 -1.05 9.60
N GLN A 636 52.46 -1.48 8.37
CA GLN A 636 53.47 -1.70 7.33
C GLN A 636 54.10 -0.38 6.85
N GLU A 637 53.28 0.66 6.70
CA GLU A 637 53.70 1.99 6.25
C GLU A 637 53.08 3.07 7.16
N PRO A 638 53.87 3.72 8.04
CA PRO A 638 53.34 4.69 9.00
C PRO A 638 53.00 6.02 8.32
N LEU A 639 51.77 6.51 8.54
CA LEU A 639 51.28 7.82 8.09
C LEU A 639 51.83 8.97 8.98
N TYR A 640 51.99 8.71 10.28
CA TYR A 640 52.56 9.64 11.25
C TYR A 640 53.24 8.88 12.39
N LYS A 641 54.11 9.58 13.14
CA LYS A 641 54.86 8.99 14.26
C LYS A 641 53.90 8.57 15.38
N GLY A 642 54.03 7.33 15.86
CA GLY A 642 53.19 6.79 16.95
C GLY A 642 51.84 6.21 16.53
N GLN A 643 51.58 6.04 15.23
CA GLN A 643 50.30 5.54 14.70
C GLN A 643 49.83 4.21 15.31
N ALA A 644 50.74 3.25 15.52
CA ALA A 644 50.39 1.94 16.06
C ALA A 644 49.76 2.04 17.46
N ALA A 645 50.30 2.90 18.33
CA ALA A 645 49.77 3.11 19.67
C ALA A 645 48.38 3.77 19.63
N VAL A 646 48.21 4.78 18.76
CA VAL A 646 46.93 5.49 18.62
C VAL A 646 45.83 4.56 18.10
N GLN A 647 46.11 3.71 17.11
CA GLN A 647 45.14 2.75 16.57
C GLN A 647 44.66 1.75 17.62
N VAL A 648 45.58 1.24 18.44
CA VAL A 648 45.23 0.31 19.54
C VAL A 648 44.38 1.02 20.60
N ILE A 649 44.74 2.25 20.98
CA ILE A 649 43.95 3.04 21.95
C ILE A 649 42.53 3.30 21.43
N LEU A 650 42.39 3.72 20.17
CA LEU A 650 41.08 3.99 19.57
C LEU A 650 40.22 2.73 19.45
N LEU A 651 40.83 1.58 19.11
CA LEU A 651 40.13 0.31 19.05
C LEU A 651 39.65 -0.13 20.44
N LEU A 652 40.50 0.00 21.46
CA LEU A 652 40.13 -0.32 22.85
C LEU A 652 39.00 0.58 23.34
N LEU A 653 39.05 1.89 23.04
CA LEU A 653 37.97 2.82 23.36
C LEU A 653 36.66 2.38 22.70
N ALA A 654 36.67 2.01 21.42
CA ALA A 654 35.49 1.55 20.70
C ALA A 654 34.90 0.26 21.32
N VAL A 655 35.74 -0.72 21.66
CA VAL A 655 35.29 -1.98 22.27
C VAL A 655 34.67 -1.74 23.65
N ILE A 656 35.24 -0.85 24.46
CA ILE A 656 34.71 -0.51 25.79
C ILE A 656 33.32 0.16 25.70
N GLN A 657 33.04 0.93 24.65
CA GLN A 657 31.73 1.58 24.50
C GLN A 657 30.59 0.59 24.21
N VAL A 658 30.86 -0.59 23.64
CA VAL A 658 29.81 -1.56 23.28
C VAL A 658 29.04 -2.07 24.52
N PRO A 659 29.70 -2.57 25.59
CA PRO A 659 29.01 -2.91 26.83
C PRO A 659 28.31 -1.72 27.50
N ILE A 660 28.89 -0.51 27.43
CA ILE A 660 28.30 0.68 28.05
C ILE A 660 26.97 1.04 27.36
N LEU A 661 26.94 1.06 26.03
CA LEU A 661 25.72 1.30 25.25
C LEU A 661 24.61 0.27 25.55
N LEU A 662 25.01 -0.99 25.73
CA LEU A 662 24.07 -2.10 25.94
C LEU A 662 23.45 -2.07 27.35
N PHE A 663 24.28 -1.87 28.37
CA PHE A 663 23.90 -2.15 29.76
C PHE A 663 23.61 -0.90 30.59
N LEU A 664 24.24 0.24 30.31
CA LEU A 664 24.18 1.40 31.22
C LEU A 664 22.76 1.93 31.43
N LYS A 665 21.96 2.03 30.36
CA LYS A 665 20.58 2.55 30.43
C LYS A 665 19.61 1.61 31.17
N PRO A 666 19.48 0.32 30.81
CA PRO A 666 18.57 -0.59 31.50
C PRO A 666 18.88 -0.75 32.99
N PHE A 667 20.16 -0.86 33.37
CA PHE A 667 20.54 -0.99 34.78
C PHE A 667 20.30 0.30 35.58
N TYR A 668 20.49 1.46 34.96
CA TYR A 668 20.17 2.73 35.60
C TYR A 668 18.66 2.86 35.87
N LEU A 669 17.82 2.56 34.89
CA LEU A 669 16.37 2.60 35.05
C LEU A 669 15.88 1.60 36.12
N ARG A 670 16.48 0.40 36.17
CA ARG A 670 16.20 -0.57 37.24
C ARG A 670 16.56 -0.05 38.62
N TRP A 671 17.71 0.61 38.75
CA TRP A 671 18.13 1.21 40.00
C TRP A 671 17.18 2.35 40.44
N GLU A 672 16.76 3.20 39.50
CA GLU A 672 15.80 4.28 39.77
C GLU A 672 14.43 3.72 40.21
N HIS A 673 13.92 2.70 39.52
CA HIS A 673 12.68 2.03 39.87
C HIS A 673 12.75 1.35 41.26
N ASN A 674 13.83 0.62 41.56
CA ASN A 674 14.03 -0.01 42.87
C ASN A 674 14.14 1.04 43.99
N ARG A 675 14.77 2.18 43.71
CA ARG A 675 14.84 3.31 44.64
C ARG A 675 13.47 3.98 44.86
N ALA A 676 12.66 4.13 43.81
CA ALA A 676 11.29 4.63 43.92
C ALA A 676 10.42 3.71 44.79
N ARG A 677 10.56 2.38 44.61
CA ARG A 677 9.92 1.38 45.49
C ARG A 677 10.40 1.47 46.94
N ALA A 678 11.70 1.64 47.17
CA ALA A 678 12.26 1.80 48.51
C ALA A 678 11.81 3.08 49.23
N LEU A 679 11.45 4.13 48.49
CA LEU A 679 10.92 5.39 49.03
C LEU A 679 9.39 5.37 49.26
N GLY A 680 8.73 4.22 49.03
CA GLY A 680 7.30 4.05 49.29
C GLY A 680 6.36 4.58 48.21
N TYR A 681 6.88 5.00 47.05
CA TYR A 681 6.04 5.37 45.90
C TYR A 681 5.48 4.08 45.27
N ARG A 682 4.27 3.69 45.68
CA ARG A 682 3.50 2.62 45.05
C ARG A 682 2.73 3.18 43.86
N GLY A 683 2.74 2.44 42.75
CA GLY A 683 1.79 2.69 41.67
C GLY A 683 0.36 2.45 42.18
N LEU A 684 -0.59 3.32 41.85
CA LEU A 684 -2.01 3.09 42.08
C LEU A 684 -2.45 1.88 41.22
N GLY A 685 -2.38 0.67 41.78
CA GLY A 685 -2.69 -0.58 41.09
C GLY A 685 -1.97 -1.83 41.61
N GLU A 686 -0.91 -1.71 42.43
CA GLU A 686 -0.19 -2.88 42.96
C GLU A 686 -1.01 -3.64 44.03
N ILE A 687 -1.72 -4.70 43.63
CA ILE A 687 -2.16 -5.78 44.54
C ILE A 687 -1.03 -6.81 44.58
N SER A 688 -0.27 -6.83 45.67
CA SER A 688 0.83 -7.77 45.88
C SER A 688 0.33 -9.22 45.93
N ARG A 689 0.78 -10.05 44.98
CA ARG A 689 1.10 -11.45 45.30
C ARG A 689 2.53 -11.45 45.83
N VAL A 690 2.65 -11.56 47.14
CA VAL A 690 3.91 -11.90 47.80
C VAL A 690 4.38 -13.23 47.21
N SER A 691 5.50 -13.20 46.50
CA SER A 691 6.18 -14.41 46.03
C SER A 691 6.76 -15.11 47.24
N ALA A 692 6.17 -16.25 47.60
CA ALA A 692 6.57 -17.11 48.70
C ALA A 692 7.86 -17.88 48.36
N LEU A 693 9.01 -17.19 48.39
CA LEU A 693 10.32 -17.84 48.26
C LEU A 693 11.38 -17.36 49.26
N ASP A 694 11.00 -16.54 50.25
CA ASP A 694 11.85 -16.23 51.39
C ASP A 694 11.14 -16.63 52.69
N GLU A 695 11.05 -17.95 52.94
CA GLU A 695 10.88 -18.48 54.30
C GLU A 695 12.22 -19.06 54.73
N ASP A 696 12.99 -18.26 55.48
CA ASP A 696 13.94 -18.73 56.48
C ASP A 696 14.30 -17.55 57.42
N GLY A 697 13.84 -17.62 58.68
CA GLY A 697 14.32 -16.74 59.75
C GLY A 697 13.24 -16.25 60.72
N GLU A 698 13.06 -16.98 61.82
CA GLU A 698 12.23 -16.63 62.98
C GLU A 698 12.63 -15.29 63.64
N GLN A 699 11.64 -14.52 64.15
CA GLN A 699 11.46 -14.08 65.57
C GLN A 699 10.71 -12.73 65.73
N ASP A 700 9.63 -12.81 66.50
CA ASP A 700 8.99 -11.84 67.42
C ASP A 700 9.00 -10.32 67.13
N ALA A 701 7.80 -9.74 67.00
CA ALA A 701 7.31 -8.66 67.89
C ALA A 701 5.83 -8.31 67.64
N GLN A 702 5.06 -8.23 68.73
CA GLN A 702 3.65 -7.87 68.82
C GLN A 702 3.34 -6.37 68.62
N ALA A 703 2.26 -6.11 67.86
CA ALA A 703 1.23 -5.05 68.01
C ALA A 703 1.59 -3.56 67.71
N PRO A 704 0.59 -2.64 67.53
CA PRO A 704 -0.82 -2.81 67.13
C PRO A 704 -1.24 -1.89 65.93
N ALA A 705 -2.44 -2.16 65.41
CA ALA A 705 -3.19 -1.27 64.53
C ALA A 705 -3.44 0.09 65.20
N ARG A 706 -3.22 1.19 64.45
CA ARG A 706 -3.61 2.55 64.83
C ARG A 706 -4.55 3.13 63.78
N ASP A 707 -5.79 3.35 64.22
CA ASP A 707 -6.73 4.29 63.63
C ASP A 707 -6.13 5.70 63.56
N SER A 708 -6.42 6.41 62.46
CA SER A 708 -6.52 7.86 62.49
C SER A 708 -7.50 8.35 61.41
N MET A 709 -8.76 8.48 61.80
CA MET A 709 -9.63 9.56 61.31
C MET A 709 -9.05 10.90 61.77
N ALA A 710 -8.93 11.85 60.84
CA ALA A 710 -9.32 13.27 60.97
C ALA A 710 -8.45 14.17 60.08
N SER A 711 -9.04 14.73 59.01
CA SER A 711 -9.29 16.19 58.91
C SER A 711 -9.85 16.53 57.52
N ASP A 712 -11.17 16.72 57.44
CA ASP A 712 -11.81 17.50 56.39
C ASP A 712 -11.41 18.97 56.54
N ALA A 713 -10.77 19.55 55.53
CA ALA A 713 -10.85 20.99 55.18
C ALA A 713 -9.98 21.30 53.94
N ASP A 714 -10.45 20.93 52.75
CA ASP A 714 -10.48 21.82 51.58
C ASP A 714 -11.23 21.13 50.43
N GLY A 715 -12.48 21.50 50.26
CA GLY A 715 -13.35 21.00 49.22
C GLY A 715 -12.98 21.59 47.87
N ILE A 716 -12.14 20.86 47.11
CA ILE A 716 -12.21 20.84 45.65
C ILE A 716 -12.64 19.42 45.29
N GLY A 717 -13.88 19.29 44.85
CA GLY A 717 -14.45 18.01 44.43
C GLY A 717 -13.63 17.42 43.29
N MET A 718 -12.74 16.47 43.61
CA MET A 718 -12.21 15.52 42.64
C MET A 718 -13.36 14.60 42.23
N ILE A 719 -14.03 14.96 41.13
CA ILE A 719 -14.85 14.02 40.38
C ILE A 719 -13.89 12.93 39.90
N SER A 720 -14.23 11.69 40.24
CA SER A 720 -13.60 10.45 39.79
C SER A 720 -13.30 10.51 38.30
N GLN A 721 -12.02 10.68 37.95
CA GLN A 721 -11.55 10.47 36.59
C GLN A 721 -11.47 8.97 36.36
N ASP A 722 -12.36 8.51 35.49
CA ASP A 722 -12.26 7.26 34.77
C ASP A 722 -10.93 7.26 34.00
N MET A 723 -9.91 6.60 34.55
CA MET A 723 -8.59 6.47 33.93
C MET A 723 -8.65 5.41 32.84
N GLY A 724 -9.31 5.76 31.73
CA GLY A 724 -9.21 5.07 30.46
C GLY A 724 -8.03 5.59 29.64
N GLU A 725 -7.17 4.65 29.26
CA GLU A 725 -6.16 4.73 28.19
C GLU A 725 -5.05 5.78 28.36
N GLU A 726 -4.05 5.40 29.16
CA GLU A 726 -2.64 5.50 28.77
C GLU A 726 -1.90 4.39 29.51
N GLU A 727 -1.28 3.48 28.77
CA GLU A 727 -0.32 2.52 29.30
C GLU A 727 0.78 3.32 30.00
N HIS A 728 0.66 3.48 31.31
CA HIS A 728 1.86 3.40 32.13
C HIS A 728 2.39 1.99 31.89
N GLU A 729 3.27 1.82 30.90
CA GLU A 729 4.08 0.61 30.77
C GLU A 729 4.65 0.36 32.17
N GLU A 730 4.18 -0.70 32.82
CA GLU A 730 4.81 -1.18 34.04
C GLU A 730 6.29 -1.37 33.71
N PHE A 731 7.18 -0.85 34.54
CA PHE A 731 8.62 -0.98 34.31
C PHE A 731 8.99 -2.46 34.34
N ASP A 732 9.03 -3.09 33.16
CA ASP A 732 9.56 -4.43 32.99
C ASP A 732 11.02 -4.32 32.55
N PHE A 733 11.90 -4.78 33.44
CA PHE A 733 13.33 -4.82 33.17
C PHE A 733 13.66 -5.73 31.98
N GLY A 734 12.86 -6.78 31.75
CA GLY A 734 12.98 -7.67 30.60
C GLY A 734 12.76 -6.92 29.29
N ASP A 735 11.65 -6.20 29.18
CA ASP A 735 11.30 -5.45 27.96
C ASP A 735 12.22 -4.26 27.72
N GLU A 736 12.63 -3.51 28.75
CA GLU A 736 13.60 -2.41 28.58
C GLU A 736 14.99 -2.93 28.17
N MET A 737 15.41 -4.10 28.69
CA MET A 737 16.66 -4.74 28.30
C MET A 737 16.57 -5.32 26.88
N ILE A 738 15.46 -5.95 26.51
CA ILE A 738 15.20 -6.44 25.14
C ILE A 738 15.12 -5.27 24.16
N HIS A 739 14.43 -4.19 24.49
CA HIS A 739 14.33 -3.00 23.65
C HIS A 739 15.70 -2.33 23.48
N GLN A 740 16.52 -2.23 24.52
CA GLN A 740 17.89 -1.70 24.42
C GLN A 740 18.81 -2.64 23.64
N ILE A 741 18.68 -3.96 23.82
CA ILE A 741 19.36 -4.99 23.03
C ILE A 741 18.97 -4.87 21.55
N ILE A 742 17.70 -4.69 21.22
CA ILE A 742 17.21 -4.53 19.84
C ILE A 742 17.70 -3.20 19.24
N HIS A 743 17.75 -2.13 20.05
CA HIS A 743 18.30 -0.83 19.63
C HIS A 743 19.82 -0.86 19.35
N THR A 744 20.56 -1.81 19.94
CA THR A 744 22.03 -1.92 19.83
C THR A 744 22.50 -3.12 18.99
N ILE A 745 21.69 -4.16 18.89
CA ILE A 745 21.95 -5.45 18.24
C ILE A 745 20.81 -5.69 17.23
N GLY A 746 20.72 -4.81 16.23
CA GLY A 746 19.91 -5.07 15.04
C GLY A 746 20.53 -6.20 14.22
N GLY A 747 20.29 -7.45 14.62
CA GLY A 747 20.45 -8.62 13.76
C GLY A 747 21.15 -9.83 14.39
N THR A 748 20.38 -10.73 15.01
CA THR A 748 20.81 -12.13 15.29
C THR A 748 19.60 -13.00 15.66
N ARG A 749 19.12 -14.03 14.95
CA ARG A 749 19.37 -14.67 13.65
C ARG A 749 18.07 -15.39 13.24
N GLY A 750 17.83 -15.57 11.95
CA GLY A 750 16.87 -16.56 11.39
C GLY A 750 15.37 -16.42 11.74
N ILE A 751 14.51 -16.87 10.82
CA ILE A 751 13.04 -16.82 11.01
C ILE A 751 12.58 -17.77 12.15
N GLY A 752 13.16 -18.97 12.23
CA GLY A 752 12.76 -19.97 13.23
C GLY A 752 13.03 -19.55 14.67
N GLN A 753 14.15 -18.88 14.94
CA GLN A 753 14.48 -18.35 16.26
C GLN A 753 13.53 -17.21 16.66
N ALA A 754 13.23 -16.28 15.74
CA ALA A 754 12.28 -15.20 16.02
C ALA A 754 10.88 -15.73 16.35
N ILE A 755 10.40 -16.76 15.63
CA ILE A 755 9.11 -17.41 15.93
C ILE A 755 9.16 -18.13 17.29
N ALA A 756 10.23 -18.85 17.61
CA ALA A 756 10.36 -19.53 18.90
C ALA A 756 10.35 -18.54 20.08
N ILE A 757 11.05 -17.42 19.94
CA ILE A 757 11.05 -16.34 20.95
C ILE A 757 9.66 -15.70 21.05
N ALA A 758 8.97 -15.43 19.94
CA ALA A 758 7.62 -14.85 19.96
C ALA A 758 6.59 -15.74 20.65
N LEU A 759 6.67 -17.05 20.43
CA LEU A 759 5.80 -18.00 21.12
C LEU A 759 6.13 -18.08 22.62
N ALA A 760 7.41 -17.97 22.99
CA ALA A 760 7.81 -17.89 24.40
C ALA A 760 7.34 -16.59 25.08
N GLU A 761 7.42 -15.44 24.39
CA GLU A 761 6.84 -14.15 24.82
C GLU A 761 5.32 -14.29 25.04
N ALA A 762 4.64 -15.04 24.17
CA ALA A 762 3.22 -15.39 24.32
C ALA A 762 2.94 -16.48 25.38
N ARG A 763 3.91 -16.79 26.25
CA ARG A 763 3.85 -17.76 27.36
C ARG A 763 3.77 -19.24 26.96
N ALA A 764 4.20 -19.61 25.75
CA ALA A 764 4.34 -21.01 25.36
C ALA A 764 5.67 -21.62 25.84
N ASP A 765 5.65 -22.89 26.23
CA ASP A 765 6.89 -23.68 26.40
C ASP A 765 7.33 -24.20 25.03
N ILE A 766 8.64 -24.26 24.81
CA ILE A 766 9.20 -24.50 23.47
C ILE A 766 9.99 -25.82 23.44
N VAL A 767 9.66 -26.68 22.48
CA VAL A 767 10.49 -27.83 22.13
C VAL A 767 11.16 -27.56 20.80
N ILE A 768 12.50 -27.52 20.78
CA ILE A 768 13.30 -27.20 19.58
C ILE A 768 13.91 -28.48 19.03
N VAL A 769 13.77 -28.69 17.73
CA VAL A 769 14.47 -29.74 17.00
C VAL A 769 15.69 -29.13 16.30
N LYS A 770 16.89 -29.55 16.71
CA LYS A 770 18.18 -29.05 16.23
C LYS A 770 18.77 -29.98 15.16
N GLY A 771 19.49 -29.37 14.21
CA GLY A 771 20.43 -30.08 13.33
C GLY A 771 21.79 -30.31 14.01
N PHE A 772 22.88 -30.32 13.24
CA PHE A 772 24.26 -30.48 13.75
C PHE A 772 24.92 -29.21 14.32
N SER A 773 24.28 -28.04 14.26
CA SER A 773 24.81 -26.78 14.79
C SER A 773 24.28 -26.46 16.20
N SER A 774 25.13 -25.87 17.05
CA SER A 774 24.81 -25.54 18.44
C SER A 774 23.91 -24.30 18.56
N ASP A 775 22.60 -24.51 18.73
CA ASP A 775 21.62 -23.44 18.96
C ASP A 775 21.49 -23.06 20.45
N LEU A 776 22.63 -22.82 21.12
CA LEU A 776 22.69 -22.32 22.50
C LEU A 776 21.95 -20.97 22.72
N PRO A 777 22.03 -19.97 21.81
CA PRO A 777 21.45 -18.65 22.10
C PRO A 777 19.92 -18.61 22.09
N THR A 778 19.24 -19.51 21.36
CA THR A 778 17.76 -19.55 21.36
C THR A 778 17.22 -20.14 22.65
N ILE A 779 17.87 -21.18 23.19
CA ILE A 779 17.48 -21.80 24.46
C ILE A 779 17.65 -20.80 25.59
N GLU A 780 18.81 -20.15 25.67
CA GLU A 780 19.07 -19.11 26.68
C GLU A 780 18.07 -17.95 26.59
N ALA A 781 17.63 -17.59 25.38
CA ALA A 781 16.61 -16.54 25.19
C ALA A 781 15.23 -16.97 25.71
N VAL A 782 14.82 -18.21 25.46
CA VAL A 782 13.53 -18.74 25.94
C VAL A 782 13.54 -18.93 27.46
N GLU A 783 14.63 -19.44 28.04
CA GLU A 783 14.77 -19.62 29.49
C GLU A 783 14.78 -18.28 30.25
N LYS A 784 15.38 -17.23 29.67
CA LYS A 784 15.34 -15.86 30.23
C LYS A 784 13.93 -15.28 30.32
N LEU A 785 13.00 -15.73 29.47
CA LEU A 785 11.58 -15.36 29.52
C LEU A 785 10.79 -16.19 30.55
N GLY A 786 11.47 -17.03 31.35
CA GLY A 786 10.85 -17.86 32.38
C GLY A 786 10.06 -19.06 31.83
N ARG A 787 10.28 -19.43 30.55
CA ARG A 787 9.64 -20.57 29.89
C ARG A 787 10.58 -21.76 29.76
N LYS A 788 10.03 -22.98 29.74
CA LYS A 788 10.84 -24.20 29.61
C LYS A 788 11.22 -24.42 28.14
N CYS A 789 12.49 -24.76 27.89
CA CYS A 789 12.97 -25.09 26.56
C CYS A 789 13.64 -26.48 26.54
N ALA A 790 13.05 -27.44 25.82
CA ALA A 790 13.64 -28.76 25.60
C ALA A 790 14.22 -28.85 24.19
N SER A 791 15.32 -29.59 23.99
CA SER A 791 15.92 -29.73 22.66
C SER A 791 16.21 -31.17 22.25
N TYR A 792 15.82 -31.51 21.02
CA TYR A 792 16.03 -32.82 20.40
C TYR A 792 16.90 -32.66 19.16
N GLN A 793 17.82 -33.60 18.91
CA GLN A 793 18.68 -33.56 17.74
C GLN A 793 18.14 -34.50 16.65
N CYS A 794 17.90 -33.97 15.45
CA CYS A 794 17.44 -34.77 14.31
C CYS A 794 17.94 -34.17 12.99
N ASN A 795 18.53 -35.01 12.14
CA ASN A 795 18.86 -34.61 10.77
C ASN A 795 17.64 -34.77 9.86
N LEU A 796 17.08 -33.65 9.39
CA LEU A 796 15.86 -33.65 8.56
C LEU A 796 16.08 -34.21 7.13
N ALA A 797 17.34 -34.39 6.71
CA ALA A 797 17.65 -35.09 5.46
C ALA A 797 17.46 -36.61 5.58
N ASP A 798 17.52 -37.18 6.79
CA ASP A 798 17.33 -38.61 7.03
C ASP A 798 15.86 -38.94 7.32
N LYS A 799 15.23 -39.66 6.39
CA LYS A 799 13.83 -40.08 6.48
C LYS A 799 13.54 -40.94 7.71
N THR A 800 14.49 -41.78 8.11
CA THR A 800 14.29 -42.72 9.24
C THR A 800 14.32 -42.00 10.58
N ALA A 801 15.25 -41.06 10.74
CA ALA A 801 15.35 -40.22 11.93
C ALA A 801 14.10 -39.33 12.10
N VAL A 802 13.60 -38.72 11.02
CA VAL A 802 12.40 -37.87 11.06
C VAL A 802 11.16 -38.67 11.48
N ALA A 803 11.00 -39.91 10.99
CA ALA A 803 9.85 -40.76 11.32
C ALA A 803 9.80 -41.17 12.81
N GLN A 804 10.94 -41.18 13.51
CA GLN A 804 11.00 -41.52 14.94
C GLN A 804 10.84 -40.30 15.86
N LEU A 805 10.97 -39.08 15.32
CA LEU A 805 11.06 -37.86 16.11
C LEU A 805 9.79 -37.50 16.88
N ILE A 806 8.61 -37.58 16.24
CA ILE A 806 7.36 -37.22 16.94
C ILE A 806 7.07 -38.21 18.07
N GLY A 807 7.37 -39.49 17.88
CA GLY A 807 7.19 -40.51 18.91
C GLY A 807 8.06 -40.27 20.16
N SER A 808 9.31 -39.83 19.99
CA SER A 808 10.17 -39.51 21.14
C SER A 808 9.75 -38.21 21.83
N VAL A 809 9.37 -37.17 21.08
CA VAL A 809 8.95 -35.88 21.67
C VAL A 809 7.62 -36.01 22.43
N THR A 810 6.65 -36.74 21.87
CA THR A 810 5.32 -36.88 22.48
C THR A 810 5.27 -37.81 23.68
N ALA A 811 6.33 -38.61 23.90
CA ALA A 811 6.48 -39.41 25.11
C ALA A 811 6.74 -38.54 26.36
N ASP A 812 7.54 -37.48 26.21
CA ASP A 812 7.97 -36.61 27.31
C ASP A 812 7.17 -35.30 27.39
N HIS A 813 6.53 -34.89 26.29
CA HIS A 813 5.85 -33.59 26.18
C HIS A 813 4.50 -33.70 25.47
N ARG A 814 3.51 -32.98 25.99
CA ARG A 814 2.28 -32.69 25.24
C ARG A 814 2.53 -31.53 24.29
N ILE A 815 2.22 -31.71 23.00
CA ILE A 815 2.40 -30.69 21.96
C ILE A 815 1.04 -30.20 21.47
N ASP A 816 0.79 -28.89 21.54
CA ASP A 816 -0.45 -28.27 21.02
C ASP A 816 -0.22 -27.49 19.71
N ILE A 817 1.02 -27.06 19.42
CA ILE A 817 1.40 -26.30 18.23
C ILE A 817 2.64 -26.92 17.57
N LEU A 818 2.59 -27.17 16.26
CA LEU A 818 3.72 -27.60 15.45
C LEU A 818 4.13 -26.49 14.48
N VAL A 819 5.38 -26.03 14.55
CA VAL A 819 5.94 -25.04 13.62
C VAL A 819 7.03 -25.69 12.77
N ASN A 820 6.80 -25.81 11.47
CA ASN A 820 7.79 -26.33 10.52
C ASN A 820 8.56 -25.19 9.87
N ALA A 821 9.65 -24.75 10.51
CA ALA A 821 10.46 -23.62 10.07
C ALA A 821 11.77 -23.99 9.33
N ALA A 822 12.11 -25.27 9.27
CA ALA A 822 13.34 -25.72 8.62
C ALA A 822 13.28 -25.57 7.10
N GLY A 823 14.40 -25.16 6.50
CA GLY A 823 14.53 -25.19 5.05
C GLY A 823 15.93 -24.83 4.54
N ILE A 824 16.27 -25.35 3.37
CA ILE A 824 17.51 -25.11 2.64
C ILE A 824 17.23 -24.62 1.23
N SER A 825 18.14 -23.84 0.66
CA SER A 825 18.11 -23.42 -0.74
C SER A 825 19.45 -23.71 -1.40
N ARG A 826 19.43 -24.31 -2.59
CA ARG A 826 20.59 -24.57 -3.44
C ARG A 826 20.39 -23.85 -4.78
N ARG A 827 21.37 -23.05 -5.18
CA ARG A 827 21.34 -22.27 -6.42
C ARG A 827 22.16 -22.97 -7.49
N HIS A 828 21.54 -23.26 -8.62
CA HIS A 828 22.22 -23.79 -9.80
C HIS A 828 21.46 -23.39 -11.06
N VAL A 829 22.17 -23.30 -12.19
CA VAL A 829 21.51 -23.16 -13.50
C VAL A 829 20.65 -24.40 -13.73
N ALA A 830 19.39 -24.20 -14.15
CA ALA A 830 18.40 -25.26 -14.23
C ALA A 830 18.84 -26.44 -15.12
N ALA A 831 19.53 -26.16 -16.23
CA ALA A 831 20.02 -27.17 -17.16
C ALA A 831 21.12 -28.10 -16.57
N THR A 832 21.80 -27.66 -15.50
CA THR A 832 22.92 -28.39 -14.89
C THR A 832 22.68 -28.65 -13.41
N PHE A 833 21.43 -28.56 -12.94
CA PHE A 833 21.10 -28.71 -11.52
C PHE A 833 21.34 -30.17 -11.08
N PRO A 834 22.25 -30.45 -10.12
CA PRO A 834 22.54 -31.81 -9.70
C PRO A 834 21.33 -32.48 -9.03
N GLN A 835 21.02 -33.73 -9.42
CA GLN A 835 19.86 -34.46 -8.89
C GLN A 835 19.95 -34.66 -7.38
N GLU A 836 21.13 -34.96 -6.84
CA GLU A 836 21.33 -35.18 -5.40
C GLU A 836 20.96 -33.93 -4.57
N LEU A 837 21.32 -32.73 -5.04
CA LEU A 837 20.95 -31.47 -4.39
C LEU A 837 19.47 -31.14 -4.55
N PHE A 838 18.85 -31.59 -5.64
CA PHE A 838 17.42 -31.45 -5.84
C PHE A 838 16.65 -32.31 -4.83
N ASP A 839 17.04 -33.57 -4.70
CA ASP A 839 16.45 -34.53 -3.78
C ASP A 839 16.67 -34.13 -2.31
N GLU A 840 17.85 -33.60 -1.97
CA GLU A 840 18.16 -33.03 -0.64
C GLU A 840 17.18 -31.90 -0.29
N VAL A 841 16.99 -30.93 -1.20
CA VAL A 841 16.09 -29.78 -0.99
C VAL A 841 14.63 -30.23 -0.87
N ILE A 842 14.18 -31.16 -1.72
CA ILE A 842 12.82 -31.72 -1.64
C ILE A 842 12.61 -32.46 -0.33
N GLN A 843 13.57 -33.32 0.06
CA GLN A 843 13.47 -34.08 1.30
C GLN A 843 13.45 -33.17 2.53
N VAL A 844 14.36 -32.19 2.62
CA VAL A 844 14.42 -31.29 3.78
C VAL A 844 13.22 -30.35 3.83
N ASN A 845 12.84 -29.71 2.72
CA ASN A 845 11.81 -28.66 2.75
C ASN A 845 10.37 -29.19 2.72
N LEU A 846 10.14 -30.35 2.08
CA LEU A 846 8.80 -30.88 1.84
C LEU A 846 8.61 -32.28 2.44
N GLY A 847 9.55 -33.21 2.20
CA GLY A 847 9.44 -34.59 2.67
C GLY A 847 9.43 -34.72 4.20
N SER A 848 10.34 -34.02 4.87
CA SER A 848 10.41 -33.98 6.33
C SER A 848 9.16 -33.32 6.93
N MET A 849 8.74 -32.17 6.37
CA MET A 849 7.55 -31.43 6.80
C MET A 849 6.28 -32.27 6.69
N PHE A 850 6.08 -32.98 5.57
CA PHE A 850 4.97 -33.90 5.42
C PHE A 850 4.97 -34.99 6.49
N THR A 851 6.13 -35.60 6.74
CA THR A 851 6.28 -36.66 7.75
C THR A 851 5.91 -36.15 9.15
N LEU A 852 6.42 -34.98 9.54
CA LEU A 852 6.11 -34.35 10.83
C LEU A 852 4.63 -33.97 10.96
N CYS A 853 4.04 -33.37 9.91
CA CYS A 853 2.62 -33.04 9.89
C CYS A 853 1.74 -34.29 10.01
N ARG A 854 2.05 -35.35 9.25
CA ARG A 854 1.31 -36.63 9.26
C ARG A 854 1.36 -37.27 10.64
N ASP A 855 2.56 -37.37 11.23
CA ASP A 855 2.75 -38.09 12.49
C ASP A 855 2.17 -37.31 13.68
N MET A 856 2.30 -35.97 13.69
CA MET A 856 1.64 -35.11 14.70
C MET A 856 0.12 -35.08 14.52
N GLY A 857 -0.37 -34.99 13.28
CA GLY A 857 -1.80 -35.04 12.97
C GLY A 857 -2.41 -36.37 13.42
N LYS A 858 -1.72 -37.49 13.16
CA LYS A 858 -2.12 -38.82 13.67
C LYS A 858 -2.20 -38.82 15.20
N TYR A 859 -1.18 -38.33 15.90
CA TYR A 859 -1.17 -38.23 17.36
C TYR A 859 -2.35 -37.42 17.90
N TRP A 860 -2.67 -36.27 17.31
CA TRP A 860 -3.83 -35.47 17.75
C TRP A 860 -5.16 -36.16 17.46
N LEU A 861 -5.31 -36.76 16.28
CA LEU A 861 -6.54 -37.45 15.88
C LEU A 861 -6.83 -38.70 16.73
N GLU A 862 -5.82 -39.50 17.06
CA GLU A 862 -5.96 -40.71 17.89
C GLU A 862 -6.30 -40.35 19.34
N ASN A 863 -5.80 -39.23 19.86
CA ASN A 863 -6.05 -38.77 21.22
C ASN A 863 -7.23 -37.78 21.35
N GLY A 864 -7.94 -37.47 20.26
CA GLY A 864 -9.06 -36.54 20.26
C GLY A 864 -8.68 -35.11 20.64
N MET A 865 -7.45 -34.70 20.33
CA MET A 865 -6.90 -33.37 20.65
C MET A 865 -7.12 -32.39 19.50
N THR A 866 -7.25 -31.11 19.84
CA THR A 866 -7.16 -29.99 18.90
C THR A 866 -5.69 -29.55 18.77
N GLY A 867 -5.27 -29.13 17.58
CA GLY A 867 -3.88 -28.71 17.35
C GLY A 867 -3.73 -27.69 16.24
N LYS A 868 -2.59 -27.00 16.21
CA LYS A 868 -2.29 -25.98 15.19
C LYS A 868 -0.97 -26.28 14.50
N ILE A 869 -0.97 -26.32 13.17
CA ILE A 869 0.23 -26.49 12.34
C ILE A 869 0.51 -25.20 11.60
N ILE A 870 1.76 -24.72 11.71
CA ILE A 870 2.26 -23.55 11.00
C ILE A 870 3.45 -23.99 10.14
N ASN A 871 3.24 -23.99 8.82
CA ASN A 871 4.28 -24.34 7.85
C ASN A 871 4.98 -23.10 7.30
N LEU A 872 6.32 -23.09 7.24
CA LEU A 872 7.04 -22.01 6.56
C LEU A 872 7.12 -22.29 5.06
N ALA A 873 6.26 -21.61 4.31
CA ALA A 873 6.25 -21.55 2.86
C ALA A 873 7.23 -20.45 2.36
N SER A 874 6.93 -19.82 1.23
CA SER A 874 7.67 -18.67 0.70
C SER A 874 6.78 -17.93 -0.30
N VAL A 875 7.08 -16.68 -0.62
CA VAL A 875 6.49 -16.04 -1.81
C VAL A 875 6.75 -16.86 -3.09
N MET A 876 7.81 -17.68 -3.11
CA MET A 876 8.11 -18.65 -4.18
C MET A 876 7.07 -19.80 -4.29
N THR A 877 6.09 -19.87 -3.38
CA THR A 877 4.91 -20.72 -3.51
C THR A 877 3.97 -20.23 -4.61
N PHE A 878 3.95 -18.92 -4.88
CA PHE A 878 3.05 -18.29 -5.84
C PHE A 878 3.70 -18.03 -7.20
N PHE A 879 5.03 -17.93 -7.26
CA PHE A 879 5.77 -17.70 -8.51
C PHE A 879 7.15 -18.37 -8.47
N GLY A 880 7.71 -18.67 -9.64
CA GLY A 880 9.02 -19.31 -9.78
C GLY A 880 10.20 -18.36 -9.54
N GLY A 881 11.33 -18.94 -9.13
CA GLY A 881 12.60 -18.22 -8.98
C GLY A 881 13.67 -18.70 -9.96
N VAL A 882 14.47 -17.77 -10.49
CA VAL A 882 15.58 -18.06 -11.39
C VAL A 882 16.70 -18.78 -10.63
N GLN A 883 17.26 -19.84 -11.21
CA GLN A 883 18.33 -20.68 -10.63
C GLN A 883 17.99 -21.41 -9.31
N ILE A 884 16.72 -21.47 -8.92
CA ILE A 884 16.27 -22.17 -7.69
C ILE A 884 15.09 -23.14 -7.93
N PRO A 885 15.13 -24.00 -8.96
CA PRO A 885 14.00 -24.87 -9.32
C PRO A 885 13.59 -25.82 -8.18
N ALA A 886 14.55 -26.43 -7.47
CA ALA A 886 14.26 -27.32 -6.34
C ALA A 886 13.57 -26.60 -5.17
N TYR A 887 14.03 -25.38 -4.84
CA TYR A 887 13.44 -24.58 -3.77
C TYR A 887 12.02 -24.14 -4.12
N ALA A 888 11.80 -23.61 -5.34
CA ALA A 888 10.49 -23.20 -5.82
C ALA A 888 9.50 -24.38 -5.85
N ALA A 889 9.92 -25.54 -6.39
CA ALA A 889 9.12 -26.76 -6.37
C ALA A 889 8.76 -27.20 -4.94
N SER A 890 9.74 -27.20 -4.02
CA SER A 890 9.51 -27.57 -2.63
C SER A 890 8.52 -26.64 -1.93
N LYS A 891 8.66 -25.31 -2.06
CA LYS A 891 7.78 -24.33 -1.40
C LYS A 891 6.40 -24.22 -2.06
N GLY A 892 6.30 -24.44 -3.37
CA GLY A 892 5.02 -24.65 -4.06
C GLY A 892 4.28 -25.88 -3.52
N GLY A 893 5.01 -26.99 -3.32
CA GLY A 893 4.49 -28.20 -2.68
C GLY A 893 4.00 -27.96 -1.25
N VAL A 894 4.74 -27.20 -0.43
CA VAL A 894 4.32 -26.85 0.94
C VAL A 894 2.99 -26.08 0.96
N GLY A 895 2.80 -25.16 0.02
CA GLY A 895 1.54 -24.41 -0.10
C GLY A 895 0.34 -25.31 -0.39
N GLN A 896 0.48 -26.23 -1.35
CA GLN A 896 -0.57 -27.19 -1.67
C GLN A 896 -0.80 -28.22 -0.56
N LEU A 897 0.29 -28.70 0.07
CA LEU A 897 0.21 -29.62 1.20
C LEU A 897 -0.58 -29.02 2.37
N THR A 898 -0.34 -27.74 2.69
CA THR A 898 -1.06 -27.01 3.75
C THR A 898 -2.57 -27.01 3.50
N LYS A 899 -2.98 -26.71 2.26
CA LYS A 899 -4.40 -26.73 1.86
C LYS A 899 -5.00 -28.13 1.91
N ALA A 900 -4.28 -29.14 1.42
CA ALA A 900 -4.73 -30.52 1.43
C ALA A 900 -4.99 -31.03 2.86
N LEU A 901 -4.03 -30.83 3.77
CA LEU A 901 -4.17 -31.24 5.18
C LEU A 901 -5.27 -30.45 5.91
N SER A 902 -5.42 -29.16 5.61
CA SER A 902 -6.51 -28.35 6.17
C SER A 902 -7.88 -28.90 5.80
N ASN A 903 -8.10 -29.25 4.51
CA ASN A 903 -9.38 -29.79 4.05
C ASN A 903 -9.76 -31.09 4.79
N GLU A 904 -8.77 -31.90 5.14
CA GLU A 904 -8.98 -33.18 5.81
C GLU A 904 -9.23 -33.02 7.32
N TRP A 905 -8.49 -32.13 8.00
CA TRP A 905 -8.47 -32.09 9.47
C TRP A 905 -9.22 -30.91 10.12
N ALA A 906 -9.65 -29.91 9.34
CA ALA A 906 -10.37 -28.74 9.88
C ALA A 906 -11.62 -29.14 10.69
N GLY A 907 -12.43 -30.06 10.17
CA GLY A 907 -13.64 -30.56 10.85
C GLY A 907 -13.36 -31.38 12.12
N ARG A 908 -12.09 -31.70 12.39
CA ARG A 908 -11.62 -32.43 13.57
C ARG A 908 -10.88 -31.52 14.57
N GLY A 909 -10.91 -30.20 14.37
CA GLY A 909 -10.31 -29.23 15.29
C GLY A 909 -8.80 -29.06 15.14
N ILE A 910 -8.23 -29.44 14.00
CA ILE A 910 -6.81 -29.18 13.67
C ILE A 910 -6.74 -28.11 12.58
N CYS A 911 -6.11 -26.98 12.88
CA CYS A 911 -5.90 -25.89 11.92
C CYS A 911 -4.53 -26.02 11.28
N VAL A 912 -4.47 -26.04 9.95
CA VAL A 912 -3.20 -26.13 9.20
C VAL A 912 -3.05 -24.90 8.33
N ASN A 913 -2.10 -24.03 8.66
CA ASN A 913 -1.82 -22.79 7.94
C ASN A 913 -0.34 -22.70 7.56
N ALA A 914 -0.04 -21.81 6.62
CA ALA A 914 1.33 -21.49 6.25
C ALA A 914 1.60 -19.99 6.33
N ILE A 915 2.84 -19.65 6.64
CA ILE A 915 3.38 -18.30 6.48
C ILE A 915 4.27 -18.32 5.23
N ALA A 916 4.06 -17.37 4.32
CA ALA A 916 4.87 -17.19 3.12
C ALA A 916 5.72 -15.91 3.22
N PRO A 917 6.97 -16.00 3.73
CA PRO A 917 7.85 -14.85 3.81
C PRO A 917 8.32 -14.39 2.43
N GLY A 918 8.44 -13.08 2.28
CA GLY A 918 9.16 -12.44 1.17
C GLY A 918 10.67 -12.50 1.34
N TYR A 919 11.36 -11.47 0.84
CA TYR A 919 12.80 -11.32 1.02
C TYR A 919 13.14 -10.90 2.46
N ILE A 920 13.44 -11.89 3.32
CA ILE A 920 13.86 -11.69 4.71
C ILE A 920 15.39 -11.76 4.84
N ALA A 921 15.97 -10.82 5.58
CA ALA A 921 17.39 -10.77 5.93
C ALA A 921 17.75 -11.93 6.89
N THR A 922 18.18 -13.04 6.32
CA THR A 922 18.62 -14.26 7.01
C THR A 922 19.96 -14.73 6.46
N ASP A 923 20.64 -15.64 7.16
CA ASP A 923 21.91 -16.22 6.70
C ASP A 923 21.79 -16.91 5.33
N MET A 924 20.62 -17.50 5.02
CA MET A 924 20.33 -18.11 3.71
C MET A 924 20.41 -17.11 2.55
N ASN A 925 20.08 -15.84 2.80
CA ASN A 925 20.05 -14.78 1.80
C ASN A 925 21.26 -13.82 1.91
N LYS A 926 22.23 -14.13 2.78
CA LYS A 926 23.34 -13.24 3.11
C LYS A 926 24.10 -12.78 1.86
N GLY A 927 24.40 -13.70 0.95
CA GLY A 927 25.12 -13.40 -0.30
C GLY A 927 24.44 -12.40 -1.25
N ILE A 928 23.13 -12.14 -1.10
CA ILE A 928 22.41 -11.12 -1.88
C ILE A 928 22.22 -9.85 -1.05
N HIS A 929 21.85 -10.00 0.22
CA HIS A 929 21.54 -8.88 1.10
C HIS A 929 22.78 -8.05 1.48
N THR A 930 23.96 -8.69 1.62
CA THR A 930 25.19 -7.98 2.01
C THR A 930 25.89 -7.29 0.84
N ASP A 931 25.61 -7.70 -0.40
CA ASP A 931 26.13 -7.06 -1.60
C ASP A 931 25.13 -6.02 -2.14
N LYS A 932 25.10 -4.86 -1.48
CA LYS A 932 24.16 -3.77 -1.76
C LYS A 932 24.35 -3.15 -3.16
N ASP A 933 25.48 -3.41 -3.81
CA ASP A 933 25.79 -2.89 -5.13
C ASP A 933 25.35 -3.81 -6.27
N SER A 934 25.04 -5.08 -5.96
CA SER A 934 24.50 -6.06 -6.90
C SER A 934 23.22 -5.55 -7.58
N LEU A 935 23.17 -5.68 -8.91
CA LEU A 935 21.97 -5.40 -9.71
C LEU A 935 20.75 -6.17 -9.18
N LEU A 936 20.96 -7.38 -8.66
CA LEU A 936 19.91 -8.21 -8.08
C LEU A 936 19.36 -7.62 -6.78
N TYR A 937 20.20 -7.05 -5.92
CA TYR A 937 19.77 -6.40 -4.68
C TYR A 937 18.91 -5.15 -4.98
N LYS A 938 19.36 -4.31 -5.91
CA LYS A 938 18.64 -3.10 -6.35
C LYS A 938 17.29 -3.44 -7.00
N HIS A 939 17.26 -4.49 -7.83
CA HIS A 939 16.04 -4.99 -8.47
C HIS A 939 15.05 -5.62 -7.49
N ILE A 940 15.53 -6.28 -6.45
CA ILE A 940 14.67 -6.81 -5.39
C ILE A 940 14.06 -5.66 -4.58
N ILE A 941 14.86 -4.68 -4.15
CA ILE A 941 14.37 -3.54 -3.36
C ILE A 941 13.38 -2.68 -4.13
N SER A 942 13.61 -2.43 -5.43
CA SER A 942 12.67 -1.65 -6.24
C SER A 942 11.29 -2.28 -6.36
N ARG A 943 11.18 -3.60 -6.14
CA ARG A 943 9.91 -4.35 -6.11
C ARG A 943 9.27 -4.45 -4.73
N ILE A 944 9.92 -3.93 -3.68
CA ILE A 944 9.38 -3.93 -2.32
C ILE A 944 8.88 -2.51 -2.00
N PRO A 945 7.56 -2.25 -2.07
CA PRO A 945 6.95 -0.98 -1.69
C PRO A 945 7.39 -0.40 -0.34
N ALA A 946 7.69 -1.26 0.64
CA ALA A 946 8.20 -0.83 1.94
C ALA A 946 9.66 -0.32 1.92
N GLY A 947 10.36 -0.38 0.79
CA GLY A 947 11.72 0.14 0.61
C GLY A 947 12.81 -0.58 1.41
N ARG A 948 12.46 -1.65 2.15
CA ARG A 948 13.39 -2.43 3.00
C ARG A 948 13.17 -3.92 2.85
N TRP A 949 14.21 -4.70 3.14
CA TRP A 949 14.07 -6.14 3.34
C TRP A 949 13.29 -6.40 4.64
N GLY A 950 12.57 -7.52 4.68
CA GLY A 950 11.97 -7.98 5.93
C GLY A 950 13.04 -8.46 6.90
N THR A 951 12.75 -8.36 8.19
CA THR A 951 13.56 -8.88 9.29
C THR A 951 12.87 -10.12 9.87
N PRO A 952 13.60 -11.02 10.56
CA PRO A 952 12.97 -12.14 11.26
C PRO A 952 11.88 -11.72 12.25
N GLU A 953 11.99 -10.53 12.84
CA GLU A 953 10.99 -9.95 13.75
C GLU A 953 9.63 -9.72 13.09
N ASP A 954 9.60 -9.40 11.79
CA ASP A 954 8.35 -9.23 11.04
C ASP A 954 7.52 -10.54 10.98
N MET A 955 8.10 -11.69 11.34
CA MET A 955 7.41 -13.00 11.39
C MET A 955 6.75 -13.29 12.74
N LYS A 956 7.07 -12.54 13.81
CA LYS A 956 6.57 -12.80 15.17
C LYS A 956 5.04 -12.70 15.27
N GLY A 957 4.49 -11.55 14.89
CA GLY A 957 3.05 -11.28 14.94
C GLY A 957 2.20 -12.31 14.17
N PRO A 958 2.52 -12.58 12.88
CA PRO A 958 1.85 -13.62 12.10
C PRO A 958 1.89 -15.01 12.75
N ALA A 959 3.03 -15.41 13.32
CA ALA A 959 3.17 -16.71 13.97
C ALA A 959 2.36 -16.81 15.26
N VAL A 960 2.37 -15.77 16.10
CA VAL A 960 1.56 -15.71 17.33
C VAL A 960 0.06 -15.71 16.99
N PHE A 961 -0.36 -14.95 15.99
CA PHE A 961 -1.75 -14.94 15.53
C PHE A 961 -2.20 -16.35 15.12
N LEU A 962 -1.45 -17.00 14.22
CA LEU A 962 -1.78 -18.34 13.73
C LEU A 962 -1.70 -19.42 14.81
N ALA A 963 -0.87 -19.24 15.84
CA ALA A 963 -0.78 -20.13 16.99
C ALA A 963 -1.87 -19.88 18.06
N SER A 964 -2.46 -18.69 18.10
CA SER A 964 -3.45 -18.30 19.09
C SER A 964 -4.86 -18.78 18.75
N LYS A 965 -5.79 -18.67 19.71
CA LYS A 965 -7.22 -18.92 19.48
C LYS A 965 -7.87 -17.96 18.47
N ALA A 966 -7.24 -16.80 18.21
CA ALA A 966 -7.76 -15.84 17.24
C ALA A 966 -7.80 -16.40 15.81
N SER A 967 -7.00 -17.44 15.52
CA SER A 967 -6.99 -18.13 14.22
C SER A 967 -7.85 -19.41 14.18
N ASP A 968 -8.71 -19.69 15.17
CA ASP A 968 -9.46 -20.97 15.26
C ASP A 968 -10.37 -21.23 14.04
N TYR A 969 -10.80 -20.18 13.34
CA TYR A 969 -11.58 -20.29 12.09
C TYR A 969 -10.74 -20.13 10.81
N VAL A 970 -9.45 -19.85 10.94
CA VAL A 970 -8.52 -19.65 9.82
C VAL A 970 -7.73 -20.94 9.62
N THR A 971 -7.95 -21.63 8.50
CA THR A 971 -7.26 -22.88 8.14
C THR A 971 -7.10 -22.99 6.62
N GLY A 972 -5.99 -23.56 6.16
CA GLY A 972 -5.64 -23.68 4.74
C GLY A 972 -5.10 -22.39 4.13
N GLU A 973 -4.92 -21.34 4.95
CA GLU A 973 -4.46 -20.03 4.52
C GLU A 973 -2.94 -20.01 4.37
N ILE A 974 -2.45 -19.28 3.36
CA ILE A 974 -1.03 -19.04 3.12
C ILE A 974 -0.80 -17.55 3.33
N LEU A 975 -0.58 -17.17 4.59
CA LEU A 975 -0.43 -15.78 5.00
C LEU A 975 0.87 -15.20 4.45
N VAL A 976 0.75 -14.31 3.47
CA VAL A 976 1.88 -13.66 2.82
C VAL A 976 2.40 -12.53 3.71
N VAL A 977 3.67 -12.63 4.10
CA VAL A 977 4.36 -11.58 4.88
C VAL A 977 5.43 -10.96 3.98
N TRP A 978 4.95 -10.13 3.05
CA TRP A 978 5.76 -9.40 2.08
C TRP A 978 4.97 -8.19 1.55
N PRO A 979 5.46 -6.96 1.70
CA PRO A 979 4.82 -5.81 1.08
C PRO A 979 5.14 -5.84 -0.41
N ASN A 980 4.14 -6.17 -1.23
CA ASN A 980 4.17 -6.11 -2.70
C ASN A 980 2.89 -5.41 -3.19
N THR A 981 2.98 -4.65 -4.28
CA THR A 981 1.86 -3.93 -4.92
C THR A 981 0.92 -4.85 -5.69
N LEU A 982 1.34 -6.08 -5.97
CA LEU A 982 0.54 -7.08 -6.69
C LEU A 982 -0.05 -8.08 -5.70
N CYS A 983 -1.36 -8.01 -5.53
CA CYS A 983 -2.16 -9.06 -4.90
C CYS A 983 -1.87 -10.40 -5.62
N PRO A 984 -1.64 -11.54 -4.93
CA PRO A 984 -1.34 -12.81 -5.60
C PRO A 984 -2.54 -13.42 -6.36
N VAL A 985 -3.70 -12.78 -6.31
CA VAL A 985 -4.90 -13.21 -7.03
C VAL A 985 -4.84 -12.59 -8.42
N SER A 986 -4.69 -13.44 -9.46
CA SER A 986 -4.64 -13.12 -10.91
C SER A 986 -3.30 -12.62 -11.48
N ILE A 987 -2.36 -13.55 -11.69
CA ILE A 987 -1.31 -13.41 -12.71
C ILE A 987 -1.88 -13.93 -14.02
N SER A 988 -2.43 -13.03 -14.83
CA SER A 988 -2.75 -13.29 -16.23
C SER A 988 -2.51 -12.05 -17.06
N TYR A 989 -1.29 -11.50 -17.04
CA TYR A 989 -0.71 -10.68 -18.11
C TYR A 989 0.81 -10.69 -17.94
N PHE A 990 1.49 -11.50 -18.76
CA PHE A 990 2.92 -11.38 -18.99
C PHE A 990 3.08 -10.31 -20.09
N ASP A 991 3.65 -9.17 -19.73
CA ASP A 991 4.17 -8.20 -20.69
C ASP A 991 5.36 -8.83 -21.43
N CYS A 992 5.09 -9.34 -22.63
CA CYS A 992 6.09 -9.63 -23.64
C CYS A 992 6.42 -8.34 -24.41
N THR A 993 7.18 -7.41 -23.81
CA THR A 993 7.74 -6.26 -24.53
C THR A 993 9.07 -5.79 -23.93
N SER A 994 10.14 -6.56 -24.15
CA SER A 994 11.50 -6.03 -24.40
C SER A 994 12.45 -7.21 -24.64
N GLY A 995 13.14 -7.21 -25.77
CA GLY A 995 14.00 -8.29 -26.27
C GLY A 995 15.33 -8.48 -25.54
#